data_AF-A0A511STZ7-F1
#
_entry.id   AF-A0A511STZ7-F1
#
_cell.length_a   1.000
_cell.length_b   1.000
_cell.length_c   1.000
_cell.angle_alpha   90.00
_cell.angle_beta   90.00
_cell.angle_gamma   90.00
#
_symmetry.space_group_name_H-M   'P 1'
#
loop_
_entity.id
_entity.type
_entity.pdbx_description
1 polymer ?
#
loop_
_entity_poly.entity_id
_entity_poly.type
_entity_poly.pdbx_seq_one_letter_code
_entity_poly.pdbx_strand_id
1 'polypeptide(L)'
;MAATAIVSLLLPPGALAAPPSAEKRADREALRAALLEVLQRAPLKVSRVGVHMQSLDDGAVVFTHNADELLNPASNVKLVTSAAALATLGPEFRYETEFLVDPELGADGKVKTLYVRGKGDPSVTTERLWGMVSELWHVGVREVGEIVVDDSWFDAERTPPGYDQEDSDRAYMAPTGALSLNWNAAAIYLRPGASAGAKGVVEMEPPSDYFIVDNQLSTGARRARRVSVTSDPVGPQQKIVVRGQVPPERGGAVSVWKKIDNPPMYFGQTLKQLLNTRGVKAKGKVRAGATPSRARAVYVAQSDTFDVLLKRLNKLSSNFVAEQLLKTMGAEGRGQPGTFTKGVEVVEQFLERDVGIQRGTYVMKNGSGLNDANRFSATQLNKLLRYMYERFPFAPEYLSSVPIAGKDGTLKYRFEGSDAVGRLRAKTGTLEGVSALSGYVTSAGGERFSFSMMVNDFAGRAGPIVAGLDALGAAVAATGSSLGPSSGVASLADGGKAAGAIGDVASRVKTYLELGRQRDPRNLGFLRTAWRSERDPAVRAVLAEGLYQSNPHDYLGARTLLDSYSAGSDVYGRLREVARVLAVEVPGVTSMVELAAGGNTEALARVLELAGATGADATAQGEMSVALGEVARTAPEELVVALRAASASDREASTTLLSRALAQAGQADHPFWKSLRKLVGAADPQVATFAKGLDSTLSQKVAEAKARPVEGAPVQVVAPAGTPPPASSKPQGSAPEARTAETHPGG
;
A
#
# COMPACT_ATOMS: atom_id res chain seq x y z
N MET A 1 42.53 -67.23 -18.41
CA MET A 1 42.59 -66.07 -19.31
C MET A 1 41.18 -65.54 -19.52
N ALA A 2 40.87 -64.34 -19.04
CA ALA A 2 39.86 -63.44 -19.58
C ALA A 2 40.00 -62.11 -18.83
N ALA A 3 40.42 -61.07 -19.53
CA ALA A 3 40.66 -59.74 -19.01
C ALA A 3 39.34 -58.96 -18.92
N THR A 4 39.05 -58.39 -17.76
CA THR A 4 37.91 -57.48 -17.55
C THR A 4 38.37 -56.07 -17.85
N ALA A 5 37.89 -55.49 -18.95
CA ALA A 5 38.17 -54.10 -19.31
C ALA A 5 37.30 -53.16 -18.48
N ILE A 6 37.96 -52.26 -17.73
CA ILE A 6 37.33 -51.12 -17.07
C ILE A 6 37.10 -50.05 -18.14
N VAL A 7 35.83 -49.76 -18.44
CA VAL A 7 35.45 -48.60 -19.26
C VAL A 7 35.30 -47.40 -18.33
N SER A 8 36.32 -46.53 -18.30
CA SER A 8 36.22 -45.20 -17.71
C SER A 8 35.40 -44.30 -18.64
N LEU A 9 34.15 -44.03 -18.27
CA LEU A 9 33.37 -42.93 -18.86
C LEU A 9 33.97 -41.60 -18.42
N LEU A 10 34.81 -41.02 -19.27
CA LEU A 10 35.18 -39.61 -19.22
C LEU A 10 33.92 -38.77 -19.50
N LEU A 11 33.41 -38.10 -18.47
CA LEU A 11 32.48 -36.99 -18.65
C LEU A 11 33.14 -35.93 -19.55
N PRO A 12 32.45 -35.39 -20.57
CA PRO A 12 33.00 -34.31 -21.35
C PRO A 12 33.21 -33.09 -20.44
N PRO A 13 34.30 -32.32 -20.63
CA PRO A 13 34.50 -31.07 -19.92
C PRO A 13 33.30 -30.16 -20.17
N GLY A 14 32.75 -29.58 -19.10
CA GLY A 14 31.62 -28.66 -19.19
C GLY A 14 31.88 -27.60 -20.25
N ALA A 15 30.96 -27.49 -21.22
CA ALA A 15 31.05 -26.50 -22.27
C ALA A 15 31.13 -25.11 -21.63
N LEU A 16 32.32 -24.50 -21.65
CA LEU A 16 32.48 -23.08 -21.37
C LEU A 16 31.57 -22.33 -22.35
N ALA A 17 30.59 -21.60 -21.80
CA ALA A 17 29.72 -20.75 -22.60
C ALA A 17 30.57 -19.87 -23.53
N ALA A 18 30.21 -19.83 -24.82
CA ALA A 18 30.90 -19.00 -25.79
C ALA A 18 30.98 -17.55 -25.28
N PRO A 19 32.11 -16.84 -25.47
CA PRO A 19 32.25 -15.48 -24.99
C PRO A 19 31.13 -14.59 -25.58
N PRO A 20 30.59 -13.63 -24.81
CA PRO A 20 29.53 -12.76 -25.29
C PRO A 20 30.00 -11.99 -26.53
N SER A 21 29.08 -11.76 -27.47
CA SER A 21 29.37 -10.97 -28.67
C SER A 21 29.91 -9.58 -28.31
N ALA A 22 30.66 -8.95 -29.23
CA ALA A 22 31.22 -7.62 -29.01
C ALA A 22 30.13 -6.58 -28.69
N GLU A 23 28.99 -6.68 -29.37
CA GLU A 23 27.79 -5.87 -29.13
C GLU A 23 27.22 -6.07 -27.72
N LYS A 24 27.02 -7.32 -27.29
CA LYS A 24 26.55 -7.65 -25.94
C LYS A 24 27.50 -7.13 -24.85
N ARG A 25 28.81 -7.13 -25.12
CA ARG A 25 29.81 -6.56 -24.20
C ARG A 25 29.67 -5.04 -24.08
N ALA A 26 29.55 -4.35 -25.20
CA ALA A 26 29.36 -2.90 -25.24
C ALA A 26 28.05 -2.49 -24.54
N ASP A 27 26.96 -3.22 -24.76
CA ASP A 27 25.67 -2.99 -24.08
C ASP A 27 25.79 -3.13 -22.56
N ARG A 28 26.48 -4.16 -22.07
CA ARG A 28 26.72 -4.37 -20.64
C ARG A 28 27.61 -3.28 -20.04
N GLU A 29 28.60 -2.78 -20.77
CA GLU A 29 29.44 -1.66 -20.35
C GLU A 29 28.63 -0.35 -20.25
N ALA A 30 27.79 -0.06 -21.25
CA ALA A 30 26.88 1.08 -21.21
C ALA A 30 25.88 0.98 -20.05
N LEU A 31 25.36 -0.22 -19.78
CA LEU A 31 24.47 -0.47 -18.64
C LEU A 31 25.19 -0.20 -17.32
N ARG A 32 26.41 -0.71 -17.13
CA ARG A 32 27.21 -0.45 -15.92
C ARG A 32 27.41 1.04 -15.68
N ALA A 33 27.73 1.80 -16.72
CA ALA A 33 27.89 3.25 -16.62
C ALA A 33 26.59 3.95 -16.18
N ALA A 34 25.46 3.61 -16.80
CA ALA A 34 24.16 4.18 -16.43
C ALA A 34 23.73 3.85 -14.99
N LEU A 35 23.97 2.61 -14.53
CA LEU A 35 23.67 2.21 -13.15
C LEU A 35 24.52 2.98 -12.15
N LEU A 36 25.82 3.14 -12.41
CA LEU A 36 26.72 3.94 -11.57
C LEU A 36 26.29 5.40 -11.50
N GLU A 37 25.87 5.99 -12.62
CA GLU A 37 25.37 7.35 -12.67
C GLU A 37 24.16 7.55 -11.76
N VAL A 38 23.17 6.64 -11.82
CA VAL A 38 21.98 6.71 -10.97
C VAL A 38 22.33 6.55 -9.49
N LEU A 39 23.23 5.64 -9.14
CA LEU A 39 23.69 5.44 -7.76
C LEU A 39 24.39 6.67 -7.17
N GLN A 40 24.97 7.53 -8.00
CA GLN A 40 25.59 8.79 -7.57
C GLN A 40 24.58 9.93 -7.35
N ARG A 41 23.29 9.73 -7.64
CA ARG A 41 22.25 10.75 -7.41
C ARG A 41 21.76 10.70 -5.96
N ALA A 42 21.48 11.85 -5.37
CA ALA A 42 20.75 11.89 -4.09
C ALA A 42 19.27 11.47 -4.33
N PRO A 43 18.64 10.72 -3.40
CA PRO A 43 19.17 10.32 -2.10
C PRO A 43 19.95 8.99 -2.09
N LEU A 44 20.06 8.26 -3.21
CA LEU A 44 20.75 6.96 -3.27
C LEU A 44 22.22 7.03 -2.82
N LYS A 45 22.96 8.07 -3.26
CA LYS A 45 24.39 8.25 -2.93
C LYS A 45 24.69 8.27 -1.44
N VAL A 46 23.76 8.77 -0.62
CA VAL A 46 23.94 8.93 0.83
C VAL A 46 23.23 7.83 1.64
N SER A 47 22.64 6.85 0.96
CA SER A 47 21.92 5.73 1.56
C SER A 47 22.79 4.47 1.52
N ARG A 48 22.42 3.44 2.28
CA ARG A 48 23.03 2.11 2.15
C ARG A 48 22.35 1.37 1.01
N VAL A 49 23.08 1.09 -0.06
CA VAL A 49 22.52 0.50 -1.28
C VAL A 49 23.21 -0.81 -1.60
N GLY A 50 22.43 -1.88 -1.72
CA GLY A 50 22.88 -3.19 -2.19
C GLY A 50 22.24 -3.53 -3.55
N VAL A 51 23.06 -3.77 -4.56
CA VAL A 51 22.63 -4.17 -5.92
C VAL A 51 23.38 -5.41 -6.37
N HIS A 52 22.65 -6.39 -6.89
CA HIS A 52 23.19 -7.53 -7.62
C HIS A 52 22.38 -7.72 -8.91
N MET A 53 23.07 -7.89 -10.04
CA MET A 53 22.46 -8.15 -11.34
C MET A 53 23.23 -9.23 -12.11
N GLN A 54 22.50 -10.19 -12.65
CA GLN A 54 23.06 -11.34 -13.33
C GLN A 54 22.29 -11.63 -14.62
N SER A 55 23.02 -12.03 -15.66
CA SER A 55 22.43 -12.54 -16.89
C SER A 55 21.90 -13.95 -16.66
N LEU A 56 20.66 -14.20 -17.08
CA LEU A 56 20.04 -15.52 -17.10
C LEU A 56 20.39 -16.31 -18.37
N ASP A 57 21.02 -15.68 -19.36
CA ASP A 57 21.38 -16.33 -20.62
C ASP A 57 22.76 -17.01 -20.56
N ASP A 58 23.73 -16.40 -19.89
CA ASP A 58 25.09 -16.94 -19.74
C ASP A 58 25.60 -17.02 -18.30
N GLY A 59 24.77 -16.65 -17.32
CA GLY A 59 25.09 -16.72 -15.89
C GLY A 59 26.10 -15.66 -15.41
N ALA A 60 26.57 -14.75 -16.27
CA ALA A 60 27.55 -13.75 -15.89
C ALA A 60 26.96 -12.70 -14.94
N VAL A 61 27.74 -12.34 -13.91
CA VAL A 61 27.42 -11.19 -13.05
C VAL A 61 27.71 -9.91 -13.83
N VAL A 62 26.65 -9.15 -14.07
CA VAL A 62 26.70 -7.96 -14.93
C VAL A 62 27.03 -6.73 -14.11
N PHE A 63 26.45 -6.60 -12.92
CA PHE A 63 26.70 -5.47 -12.04
C PHE A 63 26.51 -5.83 -10.57
N THR A 64 27.36 -5.30 -9.70
CA THR A 64 27.27 -5.43 -8.25
C THR A 64 27.67 -4.13 -7.57
N HIS A 65 26.97 -3.78 -6.48
CA HIS A 65 27.33 -2.68 -5.59
C HIS A 65 26.92 -3.07 -4.17
N ASN A 66 27.89 -3.21 -3.25
CA ASN A 66 27.68 -3.71 -1.87
C ASN A 66 26.73 -4.92 -1.79
N ALA A 67 26.84 -5.84 -2.76
CA ALA A 67 25.83 -6.86 -3.01
C ALA A 67 25.67 -7.87 -1.86
N ASP A 68 26.72 -8.06 -1.06
CA ASP A 68 26.78 -9.00 0.06
C ASP A 68 26.44 -8.35 1.41
N GLU A 69 26.15 -7.06 1.42
CA GLU A 69 25.73 -6.36 2.63
C GLU A 69 24.36 -6.85 3.10
N LEU A 70 24.22 -7.13 4.40
CA LEU A 70 22.96 -7.52 5.01
C LEU A 70 22.08 -6.29 5.25
N LEU A 71 21.01 -6.20 4.46
CA LEU A 71 20.03 -5.12 4.49
C LEU A 71 18.65 -5.65 4.86
N ASN A 72 17.76 -4.76 5.28
CA ASN A 72 16.35 -5.09 5.46
C ASN A 72 15.70 -5.18 4.07
N PRO A 73 15.20 -6.36 3.64
CA PRO A 73 14.62 -6.53 2.32
C PRO A 73 13.17 -6.02 2.20
N ALA A 74 12.55 -5.57 3.31
CA ALA A 74 11.12 -5.31 3.39
C ALA A 74 10.32 -6.47 2.77
N SER A 75 9.25 -6.17 2.02
CA SER A 75 8.42 -7.19 1.36
C SER A 75 9.12 -8.06 0.30
N ASN A 76 10.41 -7.88 0.01
CA ASN A 76 11.13 -8.83 -0.83
C ASN A 76 11.39 -10.17 -0.13
N VAL A 77 11.24 -10.28 1.21
CA VAL A 77 11.19 -11.60 1.89
C VAL A 77 10.09 -12.48 1.32
N LYS A 78 9.00 -11.90 0.82
CA LYS A 78 7.90 -12.67 0.22
C LYS A 78 8.34 -13.48 -1.01
N LEU A 79 9.41 -13.08 -1.70
CA LEU A 79 10.05 -13.89 -2.75
C LEU A 79 10.61 -15.19 -2.16
N VAL A 80 11.29 -15.10 -1.01
CA VAL A 80 11.80 -16.26 -0.25
C VAL A 80 10.65 -17.15 0.21
N THR A 81 9.65 -16.57 0.87
CA THR A 81 8.49 -17.30 1.39
C THR A 81 7.71 -18.02 0.29
N SER A 82 7.45 -17.34 -0.83
CA SER A 82 6.73 -17.95 -1.96
C SER A 82 7.54 -19.03 -2.68
N ALA A 83 8.85 -18.86 -2.82
CA ALA A 83 9.73 -19.87 -3.39
C ALA A 83 9.79 -21.13 -2.53
N ALA A 84 10.00 -20.97 -1.22
CA ALA A 84 10.03 -22.08 -0.27
C ALA A 84 8.68 -22.82 -0.22
N ALA A 85 7.57 -22.08 -0.20
CA ALA A 85 6.23 -22.68 -0.17
C ALA A 85 5.95 -23.47 -1.45
N LEU A 86 6.34 -22.95 -2.62
CA LEU A 86 6.17 -23.67 -3.89
C LEU A 86 7.05 -24.94 -3.97
N ALA A 87 8.29 -24.87 -3.46
CA ALA A 87 9.19 -26.02 -3.47
C ALA A 87 8.79 -27.12 -2.46
N THR A 88 8.16 -26.74 -1.34
CA THR A 88 7.84 -27.67 -0.24
C THR A 88 6.41 -28.21 -0.30
N LEU A 89 5.44 -27.38 -0.69
CA LEU A 89 4.02 -27.77 -0.77
C LEU A 89 3.63 -28.26 -2.17
N GLY A 90 4.32 -27.80 -3.22
CA GLY A 90 4.01 -28.09 -4.62
C GLY A 90 2.96 -27.14 -5.25
N PRO A 91 3.00 -26.94 -6.59
CA PRO A 91 2.04 -26.08 -7.31
C PRO A 91 0.59 -26.59 -7.25
N GLU A 92 0.38 -27.88 -7.00
CA GLU A 92 -0.92 -28.53 -6.90
C GLU A 92 -1.59 -28.34 -5.54
N PHE A 93 -0.84 -27.86 -4.53
CA PHE A 93 -1.32 -27.75 -3.15
C PHE A 93 -2.68 -27.06 -3.05
N ARG A 94 -3.51 -27.56 -2.15
CA ARG A 94 -4.78 -26.96 -1.75
C ARG A 94 -4.92 -27.05 -0.25
N TYR A 95 -5.39 -25.96 0.34
CA TYR A 95 -5.81 -25.98 1.73
C TYR A 95 -7.18 -26.63 1.86
N GLU A 96 -7.43 -27.22 3.02
CA GLU A 96 -8.71 -27.78 3.37
C GLU A 96 -9.34 -27.04 4.55
N THR A 97 -10.65 -26.82 4.46
CA THR A 97 -11.51 -26.47 5.60
C THR A 97 -12.56 -27.56 5.74
N GLU A 98 -12.51 -28.28 6.85
CA GLU A 98 -13.36 -29.45 7.09
C GLU A 98 -14.56 -29.06 7.95
N PHE A 99 -15.74 -29.52 7.55
CA PHE A 99 -16.97 -29.40 8.32
C PHE A 99 -17.39 -30.79 8.78
N LEU A 100 -17.42 -31.00 10.09
CA LEU A 100 -17.65 -32.28 10.72
C LEU A 100 -18.81 -32.23 11.71
N VAL A 101 -19.45 -33.37 11.92
CA VAL A 101 -20.58 -33.53 12.84
C VAL A 101 -20.33 -34.70 13.80
N ASP A 102 -21.07 -34.75 14.90
CA ASP A 102 -21.22 -35.96 15.72
C ASP A 102 -21.65 -37.16 14.83
N PRO A 103 -21.27 -38.41 15.16
CA PRO A 103 -20.95 -39.49 14.20
C PRO A 103 -21.96 -39.84 13.10
N GLU A 104 -23.22 -39.41 13.17
CA GLU A 104 -24.20 -39.55 12.10
C GLU A 104 -25.03 -38.28 11.92
N LEU A 105 -25.23 -37.85 10.67
CA LEU A 105 -26.23 -36.85 10.31
C LEU A 105 -27.59 -37.55 10.23
N GLY A 106 -28.47 -37.28 11.19
CA GLY A 106 -29.82 -37.86 11.22
C GLY A 106 -30.64 -37.47 9.98
N ALA A 107 -31.61 -38.31 9.60
CA ALA A 107 -32.48 -38.08 8.45
C ALA A 107 -33.31 -36.77 8.55
N ASP A 108 -33.48 -36.21 9.75
CA ASP A 108 -34.14 -34.93 9.99
C ASP A 108 -33.21 -33.71 9.80
N GLY A 109 -31.94 -33.94 9.45
CA GLY A 109 -30.95 -32.90 9.18
C GLY A 109 -30.49 -32.13 10.42
N LYS A 110 -30.78 -32.63 11.62
CA LYS A 110 -30.38 -31.98 12.87
C LYS A 110 -28.99 -32.43 13.30
N VAL A 111 -28.14 -31.45 13.58
CA VAL A 111 -26.77 -31.63 14.06
C VAL A 111 -26.67 -31.05 15.46
N LYS A 112 -26.20 -31.84 16.43
CA LYS A 112 -25.95 -31.35 17.78
C LYS A 112 -24.78 -30.36 17.78
N THR A 113 -23.64 -30.76 17.24
CA THR A 113 -22.44 -29.93 17.14
C THR A 113 -21.89 -29.97 15.72
N LEU A 114 -21.76 -28.79 15.10
CA LEU A 114 -20.99 -28.60 13.87
C LEU A 114 -19.57 -28.20 14.26
N TYR A 115 -18.61 -29.07 14.01
CA TYR A 115 -17.19 -28.77 14.13
C TYR A 115 -16.70 -28.22 12.79
N VAL A 116 -15.94 -27.13 12.84
CA VAL A 116 -15.26 -26.59 11.66
C VAL A 116 -13.78 -26.58 11.97
N ARG A 117 -12.99 -27.30 11.19
CA ARG A 117 -11.55 -27.41 11.38
C ARG A 117 -10.84 -26.80 10.18
N GLY A 118 -10.14 -25.71 10.43
CA GLY A 118 -9.35 -25.03 9.40
C GLY A 118 -7.93 -25.55 9.37
N LYS A 119 -7.33 -25.63 8.18
CA LYS A 119 -5.91 -25.96 7.99
C LYS A 119 -5.07 -24.79 7.45
N GLY A 120 -5.51 -23.55 7.70
CA GLY A 120 -4.74 -22.34 7.35
C GLY A 120 -5.12 -21.67 6.03
N ASP A 121 -6.24 -22.04 5.40
CA ASP A 121 -6.67 -21.48 4.11
C ASP A 121 -6.74 -19.94 4.14
N PRO A 122 -5.85 -19.23 3.42
CA PRO A 122 -5.84 -17.76 3.40
C PRO A 122 -6.80 -17.19 2.36
N SER A 123 -7.57 -18.04 1.68
CA SER A 123 -8.42 -17.68 0.53
C SER A 123 -9.90 -17.58 0.84
N VAL A 124 -10.34 -17.99 2.04
CA VAL A 124 -11.76 -17.95 2.41
C VAL A 124 -12.25 -16.51 2.49
N THR A 125 -13.17 -16.17 1.58
CA THR A 125 -13.94 -14.92 1.61
C THR A 125 -15.37 -15.20 2.06
N THR A 126 -16.15 -14.15 2.37
CA THR A 126 -17.59 -14.27 2.67
C THR A 126 -18.35 -15.02 1.58
N GLU A 127 -18.04 -14.77 0.30
CA GLU A 127 -18.68 -15.43 -0.84
C GLU A 127 -18.35 -16.92 -0.89
N ARG A 128 -17.09 -17.29 -0.63
CA ARG A 128 -16.69 -18.70 -0.55
C ARG A 128 -17.36 -19.39 0.64
N LEU A 129 -17.41 -18.71 1.79
CA LEU A 129 -18.09 -19.23 2.98
C LEU A 129 -19.59 -19.42 2.73
N TRP A 130 -20.24 -18.54 1.97
CA TRP A 130 -21.62 -18.73 1.51
C TRP A 130 -21.78 -19.97 0.61
N GLY A 131 -20.80 -20.20 -0.28
CA GLY A 131 -20.70 -21.45 -1.05
C GLY A 131 -20.62 -22.68 -0.14
N MET A 132 -19.74 -22.65 0.88
CA MET A 132 -19.62 -23.75 1.86
C MET A 132 -20.92 -23.98 2.63
N VAL A 133 -21.61 -22.91 3.05
CA VAL A 133 -22.93 -22.98 3.69
C VAL A 133 -23.98 -23.61 2.75
N SER A 134 -23.91 -23.31 1.46
CA SER A 134 -24.79 -23.92 0.46
C SER A 134 -24.52 -25.41 0.31
N GLU A 135 -23.26 -25.84 0.32
CA GLU A 135 -22.89 -27.27 0.32
C GLU A 135 -23.39 -27.98 1.58
N LEU A 136 -23.23 -27.38 2.77
CA LEU A 136 -23.78 -27.92 4.02
C LEU A 136 -25.30 -28.14 3.94
N TRP A 137 -26.00 -27.21 3.31
CA TRP A 137 -27.43 -27.36 3.06
C TRP A 137 -27.72 -28.51 2.06
N HIS A 138 -26.94 -28.66 0.99
CA HIS A 138 -27.15 -29.76 0.03
C HIS A 138 -26.84 -31.14 0.60
N VAL A 139 -25.86 -31.28 1.49
CA VAL A 139 -25.57 -32.56 2.19
C VAL A 139 -26.59 -32.90 3.28
N GLY A 140 -27.57 -32.04 3.53
CA GLY A 140 -28.73 -32.33 4.39
C GLY A 140 -28.75 -31.62 5.73
N VAL A 141 -27.80 -30.74 6.05
CA VAL A 141 -27.83 -29.98 7.31
C VAL A 141 -28.99 -28.98 7.28
N ARG A 142 -29.87 -29.04 8.29
CA ARG A 142 -31.06 -28.18 8.43
C ARG A 142 -31.10 -27.44 9.76
N GLU A 143 -30.48 -28.00 10.80
CA GLU A 143 -30.39 -27.39 12.12
C GLU A 143 -29.05 -27.71 12.77
N VAL A 144 -28.46 -26.72 13.44
CA VAL A 144 -27.18 -26.82 14.15
C VAL A 144 -27.37 -26.32 15.58
N GLY A 145 -27.10 -27.21 16.54
CA GLY A 145 -27.15 -26.91 17.97
C GLY A 145 -26.05 -25.90 18.36
N GLU A 146 -24.79 -26.32 18.37
CA GLU A 146 -23.63 -25.45 18.59
C GLU A 146 -22.60 -25.54 17.44
N ILE A 147 -21.76 -24.50 17.33
CA ILE A 147 -20.64 -24.47 16.39
C ILE A 147 -19.33 -24.44 17.17
N VAL A 148 -18.46 -25.39 16.88
CA VAL A 148 -17.11 -25.47 17.47
C VAL A 148 -16.10 -25.13 16.38
N VAL A 149 -15.33 -24.08 16.59
CA VAL A 149 -14.24 -23.66 15.70
C VAL A 149 -12.92 -24.24 16.21
N ASP A 150 -12.34 -25.12 15.40
CA ASP A 150 -11.09 -25.80 15.66
C ASP A 150 -9.96 -25.15 14.85
N ASP A 151 -9.17 -24.38 15.57
CA ASP A 151 -8.04 -23.61 15.06
C ASP A 151 -6.68 -24.27 15.38
N SER A 152 -6.70 -25.53 15.87
CA SER A 152 -5.53 -26.19 16.46
C SER A 152 -4.47 -26.68 15.47
N TRP A 153 -4.74 -26.54 14.17
CA TRP A 153 -3.75 -26.81 13.12
C TRP A 153 -2.54 -25.88 13.22
N PHE A 154 -2.77 -24.63 13.67
CA PHE A 154 -1.71 -23.69 14.06
C PHE A 154 -1.65 -23.56 15.58
N ASP A 155 -0.52 -23.06 16.08
CA ASP A 155 -0.37 -22.71 17.48
C ASP A 155 -1.16 -21.43 17.83
N ALA A 156 -1.30 -21.19 19.14
CA ALA A 156 -2.01 -20.03 19.65
C ALA A 156 -1.27 -18.69 19.48
N GLU A 157 0.02 -18.72 19.10
CA GLU A 157 0.82 -17.52 18.85
C GLU A 157 0.47 -16.93 17.49
N ARG A 158 -0.52 -16.03 17.42
CA ARG A 158 -1.04 -15.56 16.13
C ARG A 158 -0.23 -14.42 15.52
N THR A 159 0.56 -13.71 16.32
CA THR A 159 1.24 -12.49 15.92
C THR A 159 2.64 -12.82 15.38
N PRO A 160 2.95 -12.49 14.12
CA PRO A 160 4.26 -12.79 13.57
C PRO A 160 5.39 -12.05 14.32
N PRO A 161 6.58 -12.66 14.48
CA PRO A 161 7.72 -11.99 15.10
C PRO A 161 8.05 -10.64 14.44
N GLY A 162 8.27 -9.59 15.24
CA GLY A 162 8.56 -8.23 14.79
C GLY A 162 7.33 -7.34 14.61
N TYR A 163 6.11 -7.89 14.63
CA TYR A 163 4.88 -7.08 14.57
C TYR A 163 4.65 -6.27 15.85
N ASP A 164 5.23 -6.69 16.96
CA ASP A 164 5.25 -6.00 18.25
C ASP A 164 5.92 -4.60 18.21
N GLN A 165 6.66 -4.29 17.13
CA GLN A 165 7.24 -2.97 16.89
C GLN A 165 6.20 -1.90 16.51
N GLU A 166 4.99 -2.29 16.12
CA GLU A 166 3.91 -1.37 15.74
C GLU A 166 2.60 -1.72 16.48
N ASP A 167 2.05 -0.77 17.24
CA ASP A 167 0.73 -0.90 17.85
C ASP A 167 -0.34 -0.24 16.95
N SER A 168 -1.02 -1.08 16.17
CA SER A 168 -1.86 -0.64 15.05
C SER A 168 -2.99 -1.63 14.78
N ASP A 169 -4.17 -1.10 14.47
CA ASP A 169 -5.39 -1.85 14.15
C ASP A 169 -5.62 -2.03 12.63
N ARG A 170 -4.61 -1.68 11.83
CA ARG A 170 -4.66 -1.71 10.36
C ARG A 170 -4.72 -3.14 9.85
N ALA A 171 -5.41 -3.34 8.73
CA ALA A 171 -5.59 -4.66 8.14
C ALA A 171 -4.28 -5.39 7.78
N TYR A 172 -3.17 -4.68 7.49
CA TYR A 172 -1.88 -5.34 7.22
C TYR A 172 -1.21 -5.95 8.47
N MET A 173 -1.70 -5.61 9.66
CA MET A 173 -1.34 -6.19 10.96
C MET A 173 -2.21 -7.40 11.32
N ALA A 174 -3.03 -7.90 10.39
CA ALA A 174 -3.92 -9.02 10.65
C ALA A 174 -3.16 -10.27 11.15
N PRO A 175 -3.58 -10.85 12.29
CA PRO A 175 -2.94 -12.02 12.86
C PRO A 175 -3.24 -13.29 12.05
N THR A 176 -2.43 -14.32 12.25
CA THR A 176 -2.62 -15.65 11.64
C THR A 176 -3.75 -16.44 12.33
N GLY A 177 -4.30 -17.41 11.60
CA GLY A 177 -5.32 -18.32 12.12
C GLY A 177 -5.54 -19.50 11.16
N ALA A 178 -5.65 -20.71 11.69
CA ALA A 178 -5.97 -21.87 10.87
C ALA A 178 -7.39 -21.80 10.27
N LEU A 179 -8.32 -21.14 10.98
CA LEU A 179 -9.60 -20.66 10.50
C LEU A 179 -9.55 -19.15 10.32
N SER A 180 -9.48 -18.74 9.06
CA SER A 180 -9.39 -17.34 8.68
C SER A 180 -10.53 -16.97 7.72
N LEU A 181 -10.95 -15.72 7.75
CA LEU A 181 -12.00 -15.18 6.87
C LEU A 181 -11.62 -13.77 6.44
N ASN A 182 -11.76 -13.46 5.15
CA ASN A 182 -11.49 -12.14 4.58
C ASN A 182 -10.10 -11.59 4.98
N TRP A 183 -9.07 -12.44 4.88
CA TRP A 183 -7.69 -12.11 5.28
C TRP A 183 -7.55 -11.63 6.74
N ASN A 184 -8.47 -12.05 7.61
CA ASN A 184 -8.58 -11.63 9.01
C ASN A 184 -8.67 -10.11 9.16
N ALA A 185 -9.42 -9.50 8.25
CA ALA A 185 -9.81 -8.11 8.30
C ALA A 185 -11.31 -7.98 8.02
N ALA A 186 -11.92 -6.92 8.53
CA ALA A 186 -13.32 -6.63 8.29
C ALA A 186 -13.51 -5.23 7.74
N ALA A 187 -14.55 -5.13 6.91
CA ALA A 187 -14.94 -3.91 6.29
C ALA A 187 -15.92 -3.12 7.15
N ILE A 188 -15.68 -1.81 7.35
CA ILE A 188 -16.55 -0.90 8.10
C ILE A 188 -17.02 0.21 7.17
N TYR A 189 -18.29 0.21 6.84
CA TYR A 189 -18.94 1.23 6.01
C TYR A 189 -19.62 2.28 6.87
N LEU A 190 -19.42 3.54 6.51
CA LEU A 190 -19.84 4.71 7.26
C LEU A 190 -20.68 5.58 6.34
N ARG A 191 -21.96 5.80 6.69
CA ARG A 191 -22.89 6.60 5.89
C ARG A 191 -23.50 7.74 6.70
N PRO A 192 -23.80 8.90 6.09
CA PRO A 192 -24.54 9.95 6.76
C PRO A 192 -25.94 9.47 7.14
N GLY A 193 -26.46 10.04 8.22
CA GLY A 193 -27.86 9.97 8.59
C GLY A 193 -28.72 10.92 7.73
N ALA A 194 -30.02 10.98 8.03
CA ALA A 194 -31.01 11.64 7.18
C ALA A 194 -30.83 13.16 7.03
N SER A 195 -30.16 13.83 7.97
CA SER A 195 -29.96 15.28 7.98
C SER A 195 -28.70 15.67 8.76
N ALA A 196 -28.21 16.90 8.59
CA ALA A 196 -27.09 17.40 9.39
C ALA A 196 -27.39 17.28 10.90
N GLY A 197 -26.42 16.78 11.66
CA GLY A 197 -26.55 16.44 13.08
C GLY A 197 -27.17 15.07 13.36
N ALA A 198 -27.85 14.43 12.40
CA ALA A 198 -28.43 13.11 12.59
C ALA A 198 -27.36 12.04 12.78
N LYS A 199 -27.70 10.98 13.55
CA LYS A 199 -26.82 9.83 13.78
C LYS A 199 -26.44 9.18 12.44
N GLY A 200 -25.14 9.00 12.22
CA GLY A 200 -24.61 8.28 11.06
C GLY A 200 -24.83 6.78 11.19
N VAL A 201 -24.73 6.08 10.07
CA VAL A 201 -24.85 4.63 10.01
C VAL A 201 -23.46 4.01 9.95
N VAL A 202 -23.25 2.96 10.75
CA VAL A 202 -22.03 2.15 10.77
C VAL A 202 -22.44 0.73 10.47
N GLU A 203 -21.89 0.17 9.41
CA GLU A 203 -22.20 -1.18 8.93
C GLU A 203 -20.91 -1.99 8.82
N MET A 204 -20.92 -3.18 9.42
CA MET A 204 -19.87 -4.16 9.27
C MET A 204 -20.17 -5.02 8.06
N GLU A 205 -19.16 -5.33 7.26
CA GLU A 205 -19.26 -6.26 6.14
C GLU A 205 -18.23 -7.40 6.31
N PRO A 206 -18.70 -8.66 6.41
CA PRO A 206 -20.09 -9.08 6.62
C PRO A 206 -20.64 -8.68 8.00
N PRO A 207 -21.97 -8.51 8.13
CA PRO A 207 -22.63 -8.33 9.42
C PRO A 207 -22.51 -9.60 10.26
N SER A 208 -22.15 -9.46 11.54
CA SER A 208 -21.87 -10.59 12.42
C SER A 208 -22.02 -10.21 13.88
N ASP A 209 -22.53 -11.14 14.69
CA ASP A 209 -22.57 -11.05 16.17
C ASP A 209 -21.16 -11.04 16.79
N TYR A 210 -20.10 -11.21 15.99
CA TYR A 210 -18.73 -11.01 16.42
C TYR A 210 -18.41 -9.57 16.83
N PHE A 211 -19.12 -8.58 16.29
CA PHE A 211 -18.81 -7.16 16.51
C PHE A 211 -19.68 -6.53 17.59
N ILE A 212 -19.04 -5.76 18.47
CA ILE A 212 -19.70 -4.80 19.38
C ILE A 212 -19.48 -3.40 18.80
N VAL A 213 -20.49 -2.81 18.18
CA VAL A 213 -20.36 -1.50 17.52
C VAL A 213 -20.80 -0.35 18.44
N ASP A 214 -19.85 0.48 18.85
CA ASP A 214 -20.06 1.76 19.54
C ASP A 214 -20.11 2.89 18.51
N ASN A 215 -21.32 3.15 18.00
CA ASN A 215 -21.58 4.15 16.97
C ASN A 215 -21.85 5.53 17.58
N GLN A 216 -20.84 6.40 17.51
CA GLN A 216 -20.88 7.82 17.84
C GLN A 216 -20.69 8.69 16.59
N LEU A 217 -20.99 8.14 15.42
CA LEU A 217 -20.94 8.84 14.15
C LEU A 217 -22.16 9.76 14.00
N SER A 218 -21.96 10.96 13.48
CA SER A 218 -23.04 11.87 13.10
C SER A 218 -22.82 12.44 11.71
N THR A 219 -23.86 13.10 11.19
CA THR A 219 -23.84 13.74 9.88
C THR A 219 -23.33 15.17 10.05
N GLY A 220 -22.21 15.50 9.43
CA GLY A 220 -21.61 16.83 9.49
C GLY A 220 -22.13 17.76 8.39
N ALA A 221 -21.44 18.89 8.20
CA ALA A 221 -21.62 19.74 7.02
C ALA A 221 -20.92 19.13 5.78
N ARG A 222 -21.17 19.66 4.58
CA ARG A 222 -20.66 19.18 3.28
C ARG A 222 -19.13 18.97 3.19
N ARG A 223 -18.34 19.56 4.10
CA ARG A 223 -16.86 19.44 4.19
C ARG A 223 -16.35 18.80 5.48
N ALA A 224 -17.22 18.36 6.39
CA ALA A 224 -16.81 17.77 7.66
C ALA A 224 -16.49 16.29 7.47
N ARG A 225 -15.25 15.94 7.13
CA ARG A 225 -14.76 14.55 7.24
C ARG A 225 -13.84 14.44 8.44
N ARG A 226 -14.39 13.88 9.51
CA ARG A 226 -13.66 13.44 10.70
C ARG A 226 -14.25 12.10 11.06
N VAL A 227 -13.82 11.02 10.42
CA VAL A 227 -14.10 9.65 10.91
C VAL A 227 -12.85 8.85 11.29
N SER A 228 -12.91 8.22 12.46
CA SER A 228 -11.85 7.67 13.32
C SER A 228 -12.55 6.47 13.85
N VAL A 229 -11.94 5.36 13.54
CA VAL A 229 -12.45 4.05 13.81
C VAL A 229 -11.32 3.37 14.53
N THR A 230 -11.59 2.91 15.75
CA THR A 230 -10.68 2.04 16.48
C THR A 230 -11.29 0.66 16.56
N SER A 231 -10.43 -0.34 16.58
CA SER A 231 -10.79 -1.74 16.74
C SER A 231 -10.00 -2.35 17.88
N ASP A 232 -10.72 -2.84 18.89
CA ASP A 232 -10.13 -3.36 20.12
C ASP A 232 -10.74 -4.73 20.45
N PRO A 233 -9.94 -5.74 20.84
CA PRO A 233 -10.48 -7.02 21.29
C PRO A 233 -11.21 -6.89 22.62
N VAL A 234 -12.37 -7.53 22.75
CA VAL A 234 -13.15 -7.62 24.00
C VAL A 234 -13.61 -9.07 24.20
N GLY A 235 -12.83 -9.84 24.96
CA GLY A 235 -13.07 -11.27 25.12
C GLY A 235 -13.03 -12.00 23.76
N PRO A 236 -14.07 -12.77 23.38
CA PRO A 236 -14.13 -13.46 22.09
C PRO A 236 -14.69 -12.61 20.95
N GLN A 237 -14.96 -11.31 21.18
CA GLN A 237 -15.56 -10.38 20.22
C GLN A 237 -14.60 -9.22 19.92
N GLN A 238 -14.94 -8.44 18.89
CA GLN A 238 -14.22 -7.22 18.54
C GLN A 238 -15.10 -6.00 18.78
N LYS A 239 -14.62 -5.04 19.56
CA LYS A 239 -15.29 -3.75 19.72
C LYS A 239 -14.82 -2.78 18.64
N ILE A 240 -15.78 -2.19 17.93
CA ILE A 240 -15.55 -1.16 16.91
C ILE A 240 -16.09 0.16 17.46
N VAL A 241 -15.22 1.16 17.63
CA VAL A 241 -15.63 2.49 18.08
C VAL A 241 -15.51 3.47 16.93
N VAL A 242 -16.65 4.01 16.48
CA VAL A 242 -16.69 5.00 15.40
C VAL A 242 -17.08 6.36 15.97
N ARG A 243 -16.22 7.36 15.80
CA ARG A 243 -16.49 8.74 16.26
C ARG A 243 -16.54 9.71 15.09
N GLY A 244 -17.11 10.89 15.34
CA GLY A 244 -16.99 12.07 14.47
C GLY A 244 -18.07 12.20 13.40
N GLN A 245 -17.74 12.86 12.28
CA GLN A 245 -18.72 13.34 11.31
C GLN A 245 -18.43 12.87 9.87
N VAL A 246 -19.51 12.47 9.18
CA VAL A 246 -19.55 12.21 7.72
C VAL A 246 -20.41 13.25 7.01
N PRO A 247 -20.03 13.75 5.82
CA PRO A 247 -20.79 14.76 5.09
C PRO A 247 -22.08 14.18 4.44
N PRO A 248 -23.15 14.97 4.26
CA PRO A 248 -24.46 14.51 3.79
C PRO A 248 -24.53 14.26 2.27
N GLU A 249 -23.70 14.94 1.48
CA GLU A 249 -23.81 14.98 0.00
C GLU A 249 -22.81 14.09 -0.75
N ARG A 250 -22.54 12.86 -0.29
CA ARG A 250 -21.77 11.93 -1.12
C ARG A 250 -22.47 10.60 -1.19
N GLY A 251 -22.95 10.24 -2.38
CA GLY A 251 -23.65 9.00 -2.70
C GLY A 251 -22.79 7.73 -2.59
N GLY A 252 -21.80 7.70 -1.69
CA GLY A 252 -20.95 6.55 -1.41
C GLY A 252 -20.60 6.49 0.09
N ALA A 253 -20.63 5.28 0.65
CA ALA A 253 -20.17 5.04 2.01
C ALA A 253 -18.65 5.29 2.12
N VAL A 254 -18.19 5.83 3.25
CA VAL A 254 -16.77 5.81 3.60
C VAL A 254 -16.44 4.43 4.15
N SER A 255 -15.49 3.73 3.54
CA SER A 255 -15.01 2.42 3.98
C SER A 255 -13.73 2.55 4.80
N VAL A 256 -13.65 1.82 5.91
CA VAL A 256 -12.50 1.78 6.83
C VAL A 256 -12.23 0.35 7.30
N TRP A 257 -11.04 -0.18 7.01
CA TRP A 257 -10.75 -1.60 7.20
C TRP A 257 -9.83 -1.87 8.38
N LYS A 258 -10.22 -2.82 9.23
CA LYS A 258 -9.55 -3.14 10.48
C LYS A 258 -9.18 -4.61 10.58
N LYS A 259 -8.06 -4.90 11.27
CA LYS A 259 -7.68 -6.27 11.60
C LYS A 259 -8.70 -6.93 12.52
N ILE A 260 -8.69 -8.25 12.54
CA ILE A 260 -9.51 -9.09 13.42
C ILE A 260 -8.59 -9.86 14.36
N ASP A 261 -8.68 -9.57 15.66
CA ASP A 261 -7.78 -10.15 16.67
C ASP A 261 -8.09 -11.62 17.01
N ASN A 262 -9.35 -12.06 16.79
CA ASN A 262 -9.76 -13.46 17.00
C ASN A 262 -10.38 -14.08 15.73
N PRO A 263 -9.54 -14.47 14.74
CA PRO A 263 -9.96 -15.06 13.48
C PRO A 263 -10.96 -16.23 13.57
N PRO A 264 -10.77 -17.27 14.41
CA PRO A 264 -11.70 -18.41 14.42
C PRO A 264 -13.07 -18.00 14.96
N MET A 265 -13.15 -17.09 15.94
CA MET A 265 -14.43 -16.60 16.44
C MET A 265 -15.14 -15.75 15.39
N TYR A 266 -14.42 -14.90 14.67
CA TYR A 266 -14.99 -14.15 13.55
C TYR A 266 -15.52 -15.06 12.44
N PHE A 267 -14.76 -16.09 12.06
CA PHE A 267 -15.22 -17.11 11.12
C PHE A 267 -16.50 -17.79 11.62
N GLY A 268 -16.50 -18.32 12.84
CA GLY A 268 -17.61 -19.09 13.38
C GLY A 268 -18.90 -18.29 13.55
N GLN A 269 -18.81 -17.03 14.01
CA GLN A 269 -19.97 -16.14 14.14
C GLN A 269 -20.52 -15.74 12.77
N THR A 270 -19.65 -15.48 11.80
CA THR A 270 -20.10 -15.19 10.44
C THR A 270 -20.71 -16.41 9.77
N LEU A 271 -20.14 -17.61 9.96
CA LEU A 271 -20.73 -18.87 9.51
C LEU A 271 -22.14 -19.07 10.11
N LYS A 272 -22.30 -18.84 11.42
CA LYS A 272 -23.61 -18.91 12.08
C LYS A 272 -24.63 -17.98 11.42
N GLN A 273 -24.23 -16.74 11.13
CA GLN A 273 -25.08 -15.76 10.46
C GLN A 273 -25.51 -16.26 9.07
N LEU A 274 -24.54 -16.72 8.27
CA LEU A 274 -24.81 -17.21 6.91
C LEU A 274 -25.66 -18.48 6.89
N LEU A 275 -25.46 -19.40 7.83
CA LEU A 275 -26.33 -20.59 8.00
C LEU A 275 -27.79 -20.15 8.22
N ASN A 276 -28.02 -19.22 9.15
CA ASN A 276 -29.36 -18.69 9.41
C ASN A 276 -29.96 -18.00 8.17
N THR A 277 -29.17 -17.19 7.46
CA THR A 277 -29.60 -16.55 6.20
C THR A 277 -29.98 -17.57 5.13
N ARG A 278 -29.28 -18.72 5.04
CA ARG A 278 -29.60 -19.81 4.11
C ARG A 278 -30.83 -20.64 4.52
N GLY A 279 -31.34 -20.44 5.73
CA GLY A 279 -32.47 -21.17 6.30
C GLY A 279 -32.07 -22.38 7.16
N VAL A 280 -30.78 -22.57 7.47
CA VAL A 280 -30.31 -23.55 8.45
C VAL A 280 -30.45 -22.95 9.86
N LYS A 281 -31.23 -23.58 10.73
CA LYS A 281 -31.48 -23.06 12.09
C LYS A 281 -30.22 -23.22 12.94
N ALA A 282 -29.50 -22.13 13.23
CA ALA A 282 -28.29 -22.13 14.05
C ALA A 282 -28.46 -21.17 15.25
N LYS A 283 -29.00 -21.69 16.37
CA LYS A 283 -29.34 -20.87 17.56
C LYS A 283 -28.32 -20.93 18.69
N GLY A 284 -27.55 -22.01 18.82
CA GLY A 284 -26.63 -22.12 19.95
C GLY A 284 -25.35 -21.29 19.79
N LYS A 285 -24.40 -21.57 20.68
CA LYS A 285 -23.20 -20.75 20.83
C LYS A 285 -22.13 -21.18 19.82
N VAL A 286 -21.32 -20.20 19.42
CA VAL A 286 -20.02 -20.43 18.77
C VAL A 286 -18.97 -20.46 19.88
N ARG A 287 -18.09 -21.46 19.88
CA ARG A 287 -16.97 -21.54 20.81
C ARG A 287 -15.73 -22.15 20.16
N ALA A 288 -14.56 -21.80 20.65
CA ALA A 288 -13.33 -22.50 20.30
C ALA A 288 -13.29 -23.90 20.93
N GLY A 289 -12.67 -24.85 20.25
CA GLY A 289 -12.41 -26.18 20.80
C GLY A 289 -11.87 -27.15 19.76
N ALA A 290 -11.18 -28.20 20.23
CA ALA A 290 -10.69 -29.25 19.37
C ALA A 290 -11.82 -30.15 18.86
N THR A 291 -11.71 -30.58 17.61
CA THR A 291 -12.62 -31.55 16.99
C THR A 291 -12.32 -32.95 17.55
N PRO A 292 -13.30 -33.66 18.13
CA PRO A 292 -13.08 -35.00 18.67
C PRO A 292 -12.88 -36.02 17.54
N SER A 293 -12.09 -37.07 17.78
CA SER A 293 -11.80 -38.13 16.80
C SER A 293 -13.03 -38.90 16.30
N ARG A 294 -14.12 -38.89 17.08
CA ARG A 294 -15.41 -39.50 16.69
C ARG A 294 -16.22 -38.64 15.71
N ALA A 295 -15.86 -37.38 15.50
CA ALA A 295 -16.52 -36.54 14.51
C ALA A 295 -16.31 -37.09 13.09
N ARG A 296 -17.25 -36.83 12.21
CA ARG A 296 -17.22 -37.30 10.81
C ARG A 296 -17.42 -36.11 9.88
N ALA A 297 -16.54 -36.00 8.87
CA ALA A 297 -16.65 -34.95 7.88
C ALA A 297 -17.91 -35.18 7.03
N VAL A 298 -18.73 -34.13 6.90
CA VAL A 298 -19.86 -34.09 5.97
C VAL A 298 -19.53 -33.29 4.72
N TYR A 299 -18.52 -32.42 4.80
CA TYR A 299 -18.03 -31.62 3.69
C TYR A 299 -16.58 -31.19 3.94
N VAL A 300 -15.77 -31.13 2.89
CA VAL A 300 -14.40 -30.61 2.92
C VAL A 300 -14.27 -29.58 1.79
N ALA A 301 -14.09 -28.32 2.16
CA ALA A 301 -13.88 -27.24 1.22
C ALA A 301 -12.40 -27.14 0.86
N GLN A 302 -12.11 -27.04 -0.44
CA GLN A 302 -10.76 -26.81 -0.96
C GLN A 302 -10.55 -25.32 -1.23
N SER A 303 -9.32 -24.83 -1.05
CA SER A 303 -8.96 -23.43 -1.34
C SER A 303 -8.98 -23.10 -2.83
N ASP A 304 -8.76 -21.82 -3.15
CA ASP A 304 -8.26 -21.46 -4.48
C ASP A 304 -6.97 -22.20 -4.82
N THR A 305 -6.65 -22.27 -6.12
CA THR A 305 -5.41 -22.87 -6.62
C THR A 305 -4.18 -22.14 -6.06
N PHE A 306 -3.09 -22.88 -5.85
CA PHE A 306 -1.90 -22.32 -5.23
C PHE A 306 -1.31 -21.14 -6.03
N ASP A 307 -1.39 -21.15 -7.36
CA ASP A 307 -0.96 -20.03 -8.20
C ASP A 307 -1.74 -18.73 -7.90
N VAL A 308 -3.03 -18.83 -7.58
CA VAL A 308 -3.86 -17.67 -7.17
C VAL A 308 -3.38 -17.16 -5.80
N LEU A 309 -3.04 -18.05 -4.87
CA LEU A 309 -2.51 -17.66 -3.56
C LEU A 309 -1.16 -16.96 -3.69
N LEU A 310 -0.26 -17.49 -4.54
CA LEU A 310 1.02 -16.86 -4.85
C LEU A 310 0.82 -15.49 -5.50
N LYS A 311 -0.13 -15.34 -6.43
CA LYS A 311 -0.47 -14.04 -7.03
C LYS A 311 -1.01 -13.06 -5.97
N ARG A 312 -1.87 -13.49 -5.04
CA ARG A 312 -2.34 -12.64 -3.93
C ARG A 312 -1.19 -12.22 -3.02
N LEU A 313 -0.25 -13.12 -2.72
CA LEU A 313 0.94 -12.79 -1.94
C LEU A 313 1.85 -11.79 -2.66
N ASN A 314 2.23 -12.05 -3.91
CA ASN A 314 3.25 -11.27 -4.60
C ASN A 314 2.70 -10.01 -5.28
N LYS A 315 1.53 -10.07 -5.94
CA LYS A 315 0.94 -8.91 -6.63
C LYS A 315 0.35 -7.88 -5.67
N LEU A 316 -0.33 -8.33 -4.63
CA LEU A 316 -0.93 -7.46 -3.61
C LEU A 316 0.01 -7.22 -2.42
N SER A 317 1.17 -7.88 -2.40
CA SER A 317 2.11 -7.82 -1.28
C SER A 317 1.49 -8.20 0.07
N SER A 318 0.56 -9.18 0.08
CA SER A 318 -0.20 -9.51 1.28
C SER A 318 0.68 -10.10 2.38
N ASN A 319 0.77 -9.38 3.50
CA ASN A 319 1.46 -9.85 4.71
C ASN A 319 0.79 -11.10 5.27
N PHE A 320 -0.53 -11.05 5.44
CA PHE A 320 -1.33 -12.14 5.97
C PHE A 320 -1.09 -13.47 5.21
N VAL A 321 -1.13 -13.45 3.87
CA VAL A 321 -0.89 -14.67 3.08
C VAL A 321 0.52 -15.22 3.29
N ALA A 322 1.52 -14.36 3.41
CA ALA A 322 2.91 -14.78 3.65
C ALA A 322 3.08 -15.48 5.00
N GLU A 323 2.45 -14.96 6.05
CA GLU A 323 2.55 -15.53 7.40
C GLU A 323 1.71 -16.81 7.55
N GLN A 324 0.54 -16.88 6.89
CA GLN A 324 -0.22 -18.11 6.78
C GLN A 324 0.61 -19.21 6.12
N LEU A 325 1.20 -18.93 4.95
CA LEU A 325 2.07 -19.90 4.25
C LEU A 325 3.26 -20.35 5.10
N LEU A 326 3.86 -19.44 5.87
CA LEU A 326 4.97 -19.77 6.75
C LEU A 326 4.55 -20.81 7.79
N LYS A 327 3.42 -20.61 8.47
CA LYS A 327 2.89 -21.60 9.42
C LYS A 327 2.43 -22.89 8.75
N THR A 328 1.84 -22.81 7.56
CA THR A 328 1.45 -23.99 6.77
C THR A 328 2.66 -24.87 6.48
N MET A 329 3.74 -24.29 5.96
CA MET A 329 5.00 -25.02 5.76
C MET A 329 5.49 -25.66 7.05
N GLY A 330 5.37 -24.96 8.18
CA GLY A 330 5.69 -25.52 9.49
C GLY A 330 4.82 -26.74 9.87
N ALA A 331 3.51 -26.68 9.66
CA ALA A 331 2.60 -27.78 9.96
C ALA A 331 2.82 -28.99 9.04
N GLU A 332 2.97 -28.75 7.74
CA GLU A 332 3.16 -29.81 6.72
C GLU A 332 4.56 -30.43 6.79
N GLY A 333 5.59 -29.60 6.92
CA GLY A 333 6.99 -30.05 6.89
C GLY A 333 7.56 -30.52 8.24
N ARG A 334 7.00 -30.06 9.37
CA ARG A 334 7.48 -30.38 10.73
C ARG A 334 6.40 -30.91 11.67
N GLY A 335 5.20 -31.15 11.16
CA GLY A 335 4.06 -31.65 11.93
C GLY A 335 3.31 -30.56 12.70
N GLN A 336 2.04 -30.85 13.03
CA GLN A 336 1.15 -29.95 13.75
C GLN A 336 1.56 -29.78 15.24
N PRO A 337 1.21 -28.64 15.87
CA PRO A 337 0.70 -27.43 15.23
C PRO A 337 1.81 -26.73 14.41
N GLY A 338 1.40 -26.04 13.35
CA GLY A 338 2.27 -25.13 12.60
C GLY A 338 2.63 -23.91 13.43
N THR A 339 3.91 -23.58 13.51
CA THR A 339 4.45 -22.43 14.25
C THR A 339 5.34 -21.59 13.35
N PHE A 340 5.56 -20.32 13.70
CA PHE A 340 6.48 -19.46 12.95
C PHE A 340 7.90 -20.04 12.92
N THR A 341 8.38 -20.56 14.05
CA THR A 341 9.71 -21.19 14.15
C THR A 341 9.84 -22.39 13.21
N LYS A 342 8.87 -23.32 13.22
CA LYS A 342 8.86 -24.47 12.31
C LYS A 342 8.81 -24.03 10.84
N GLY A 343 8.03 -23.00 10.55
CA GLY A 343 7.96 -22.40 9.21
C GLY A 343 9.31 -21.86 8.75
N VAL A 344 9.98 -21.07 9.59
CA VAL A 344 11.33 -20.56 9.30
C VAL A 344 12.31 -21.70 9.11
N GLU A 345 12.30 -22.74 9.96
CA GLU A 345 13.19 -23.91 9.81
C GLU A 345 13.02 -24.64 8.47
N VAL A 346 11.80 -24.68 7.93
CA VAL A 346 11.51 -25.23 6.59
C VAL A 346 12.10 -24.34 5.50
N VAL A 347 11.90 -23.02 5.61
CA VAL A 347 12.52 -22.06 4.68
C VAL A 347 14.05 -22.13 4.73
N GLU A 348 14.64 -22.22 5.91
CA GLU A 348 16.08 -22.34 6.08
C GLU A 348 16.63 -23.63 5.47
N GLN A 349 15.90 -24.74 5.61
CA GLN A 349 16.27 -25.99 4.96
C GLN A 349 16.23 -25.89 3.44
N PHE A 350 15.20 -25.26 2.88
CA PHE A 350 15.09 -25.02 1.44
C PHE A 350 16.23 -24.12 0.93
N LEU A 351 16.48 -23.00 1.61
CA LEU A 351 17.54 -22.06 1.24
C LEU A 351 18.92 -22.73 1.24
N GLU A 352 19.23 -23.52 2.26
CA GLU A 352 20.52 -24.19 2.38
C GLU A 352 20.69 -25.35 1.40
N ARG A 353 19.70 -26.25 1.31
CA ARG A 353 19.82 -27.49 0.53
C ARG A 353 19.61 -27.28 -0.96
N ASP A 354 18.64 -26.46 -1.34
CA ASP A 354 18.21 -26.35 -2.73
C ASP A 354 18.81 -25.11 -3.40
N VAL A 355 18.79 -23.96 -2.71
CA VAL A 355 19.31 -22.69 -3.25
C VAL A 355 20.81 -22.53 -2.96
N GLY A 356 21.34 -23.21 -1.95
CA GLY A 356 22.74 -23.11 -1.52
C GLY A 356 23.07 -21.81 -0.78
N ILE A 357 22.11 -21.22 -0.06
CA ILE A 357 22.30 -20.07 0.84
C ILE A 357 22.45 -20.60 2.26
N GLN A 358 23.65 -20.46 2.84
CA GLN A 358 23.99 -21.08 4.12
C GLN A 358 23.23 -20.45 5.29
N ARG A 359 22.82 -21.30 6.25
CA ARG A 359 22.21 -20.83 7.50
C ARG A 359 23.17 -19.91 8.25
N GLY A 360 22.62 -18.91 8.95
CA GLY A 360 23.40 -17.90 9.66
C GLY A 360 24.02 -16.81 8.77
N THR A 361 23.92 -16.92 7.45
CA THR A 361 24.34 -15.83 6.53
C THR A 361 23.23 -14.82 6.24
N TYR A 362 22.03 -15.03 6.75
CA TYR A 362 20.87 -14.14 6.66
C TYR A 362 20.07 -14.22 7.98
N VAL A 363 19.11 -13.34 8.16
CA VAL A 363 18.16 -13.37 9.28
C VAL A 363 16.75 -13.37 8.72
N MET A 364 15.98 -14.42 9.01
CA MET A 364 14.55 -14.46 8.72
C MET A 364 13.78 -14.72 10.01
N LYS A 365 12.88 -13.81 10.36
CA LYS A 365 12.04 -13.87 11.56
C LYS A 365 10.56 -13.96 11.23
N ASN A 366 10.13 -13.42 10.09
CA ASN A 366 8.76 -13.50 9.61
C ASN A 366 8.72 -13.67 8.08
N GLY A 367 7.58 -14.09 7.54
CA GLY A 367 7.41 -14.42 6.12
C GLY A 367 7.11 -13.21 5.24
N SER A 368 6.58 -12.14 5.83
CA SER A 368 6.11 -10.95 5.12
C SER A 368 7.19 -9.92 4.86
N GLY A 369 8.24 -9.86 5.70
CA GLY A 369 9.19 -8.76 5.64
C GLY A 369 8.67 -7.46 6.25
N LEU A 370 7.57 -7.49 7.03
CA LEU A 370 7.11 -6.33 7.79
C LEU A 370 8.04 -6.06 8.97
N ASN A 371 8.21 -4.77 9.28
CA ASN A 371 9.02 -4.24 10.38
C ASN A 371 10.51 -4.59 10.29
N ASP A 372 11.29 -4.15 11.27
CA ASP A 372 12.73 -4.33 11.25
C ASP A 372 13.15 -5.66 11.89
N ALA A 373 12.91 -6.75 11.18
CA ALA A 373 13.13 -8.11 11.70
C ALA A 373 14.00 -9.02 10.80
N ASN A 374 14.06 -8.74 9.49
CA ASN A 374 14.72 -9.60 8.51
C ASN A 374 15.98 -8.94 7.93
N ARG A 375 16.98 -9.75 7.57
CA ARG A 375 18.21 -9.33 6.91
C ARG A 375 18.58 -10.29 5.79
N PHE A 376 18.72 -9.79 4.57
CA PHE A 376 19.21 -10.53 3.41
C PHE A 376 20.15 -9.64 2.60
N SER A 377 21.05 -10.25 1.82
CA SER A 377 21.88 -9.54 0.85
C SER A 377 21.27 -9.57 -0.55
N ALA A 378 21.67 -8.64 -1.40
CA ALA A 378 21.21 -8.60 -2.79
C ALA A 378 21.70 -9.84 -3.56
N THR A 379 22.89 -10.34 -3.24
CA THR A 379 23.42 -11.61 -3.76
C THR A 379 22.53 -12.78 -3.40
N GLN A 380 22.07 -12.88 -2.15
CA GLN A 380 21.19 -13.98 -1.71
C GLN A 380 19.83 -13.95 -2.42
N LEU A 381 19.18 -12.78 -2.49
CA LEU A 381 17.90 -12.65 -3.20
C LEU A 381 18.05 -12.91 -4.70
N ASN A 382 19.13 -12.45 -5.33
CA ASN A 382 19.38 -12.73 -6.75
C ASN A 382 19.66 -14.22 -7.00
N LYS A 383 20.39 -14.90 -6.09
CA LYS A 383 20.63 -16.34 -6.17
C LYS A 383 19.32 -17.13 -6.11
N LEU A 384 18.39 -16.74 -5.23
CA LEU A 384 17.04 -17.31 -5.17
C LEU A 384 16.28 -17.11 -6.48
N LEU A 385 16.28 -15.89 -7.02
CA LEU A 385 15.59 -15.57 -8.28
C LEU A 385 16.13 -16.43 -9.43
N ARG A 386 17.45 -16.54 -9.56
CA ARG A 386 18.07 -17.42 -10.56
C ARG A 386 17.65 -18.88 -10.39
N TYR A 387 17.71 -19.41 -9.16
CA TYR A 387 17.26 -20.77 -8.86
C TYR A 387 15.81 -21.02 -9.30
N MET A 388 14.90 -20.10 -8.96
CA MET A 388 13.48 -20.24 -9.32
C MET A 388 13.24 -20.13 -10.82
N TYR A 389 14.01 -19.31 -11.54
CA TYR A 389 13.90 -19.17 -12.99
C TYR A 389 14.36 -20.43 -13.73
N GLU A 390 15.45 -21.06 -13.28
CA GLU A 390 16.04 -22.25 -13.91
C GLU A 390 15.25 -23.55 -13.62
N ARG A 391 14.31 -23.52 -12.66
CA ARG A 391 13.51 -24.68 -12.26
C ARG A 391 12.15 -24.74 -12.96
N PHE A 392 12.07 -25.45 -14.08
CA PHE A 392 10.84 -25.61 -14.86
C PHE A 392 9.56 -25.96 -14.05
N PRO A 393 9.58 -26.87 -13.04
CA PRO A 393 8.38 -27.18 -12.27
C PRO A 393 7.82 -26.03 -11.42
N PHE A 394 8.60 -24.96 -11.20
CA PHE A 394 8.24 -23.85 -10.34
C PHE A 394 8.23 -22.50 -11.07
N ALA A 395 9.05 -22.37 -12.12
CA ALA A 395 9.28 -21.12 -12.82
C ALA A 395 7.99 -20.47 -13.35
N PRO A 396 7.04 -21.20 -13.99
CA PRO A 396 5.82 -20.59 -14.52
C PRO A 396 4.95 -19.95 -13.44
N GLU A 397 4.64 -20.69 -12.37
CA GLU A 397 3.80 -20.24 -11.26
C GLU A 397 4.47 -19.08 -10.52
N TYR A 398 5.76 -19.24 -10.19
CA TYR A 398 6.54 -18.22 -9.50
C TYR A 398 6.62 -16.93 -10.33
N LEU A 399 7.02 -17.01 -11.60
CA LEU A 399 7.13 -15.84 -12.49
C LEU A 399 5.77 -15.18 -12.76
N SER A 400 4.69 -15.96 -12.85
CA SER A 400 3.33 -15.43 -13.04
C SER A 400 2.83 -14.63 -11.83
N SER A 401 3.32 -14.98 -10.63
CA SER A 401 2.94 -14.33 -9.38
C SER A 401 3.59 -12.96 -9.18
N VAL A 402 4.75 -12.71 -9.78
CA VAL A 402 5.49 -11.44 -9.62
C VAL A 402 4.79 -10.30 -10.38
N PRO A 403 4.65 -9.08 -9.80
CA PRO A 403 4.05 -7.92 -10.47
C PRO A 403 4.74 -7.56 -11.79
N ILE A 404 3.98 -7.02 -12.74
CA ILE A 404 4.45 -6.59 -14.07
C ILE A 404 4.45 -5.05 -14.13
N ALA A 405 5.60 -4.47 -14.50
CA ALA A 405 5.78 -3.03 -14.64
C ALA A 405 4.74 -2.41 -15.59
N GLY A 406 4.06 -1.36 -15.11
CA GLY A 406 3.04 -0.60 -15.84
C GLY A 406 1.75 -1.38 -16.15
N LYS A 407 1.52 -2.54 -15.50
CA LYS A 407 0.38 -3.42 -15.83
C LYS A 407 -0.41 -3.88 -14.61
N ASP A 408 0.23 -4.41 -13.57
CA ASP A 408 -0.48 -4.98 -12.43
C ASP A 408 0.28 -4.91 -11.09
N GLY A 409 -0.44 -5.31 -10.02
CA GLY A 409 0.07 -5.32 -8.65
C GLY A 409 0.64 -3.97 -8.21
N THR A 410 1.64 -4.02 -7.34
CA THR A 410 2.34 -2.84 -6.83
C THR A 410 3.17 -2.07 -7.87
N LEU A 411 3.29 -2.58 -9.10
CA LEU A 411 3.99 -1.92 -10.20
C LEU A 411 3.03 -1.35 -11.28
N LYS A 412 1.71 -1.46 -11.06
CA LYS A 412 0.68 -1.07 -12.04
C LYS A 412 0.85 0.33 -12.60
N TYR A 413 1.31 1.28 -11.78
CA TYR A 413 1.49 2.69 -12.12
C TYR A 413 2.96 3.14 -12.14
N ARG A 414 3.92 2.19 -12.10
CA ARG A 414 5.36 2.46 -12.14
C ARG A 414 5.92 2.15 -13.52
N PHE A 415 7.06 2.79 -13.84
CA PHE A 415 7.80 2.61 -15.10
C PHE A 415 7.12 3.12 -16.38
N GLU A 416 5.97 3.79 -16.29
CA GLU A 416 5.27 4.28 -17.48
C GLU A 416 6.15 5.21 -18.31
N GLY A 417 6.13 5.04 -19.64
CA GLY A 417 6.96 5.81 -20.57
C GLY A 417 8.38 5.24 -20.79
N SER A 418 8.79 4.23 -20.03
CA SER A 418 10.07 3.53 -20.20
C SER A 418 9.93 2.17 -20.89
N ASP A 419 11.05 1.59 -21.31
CA ASP A 419 11.10 0.24 -21.89
C ASP A 419 10.78 -0.89 -20.91
N ALA A 420 10.73 -0.61 -19.60
CA ALA A 420 10.42 -1.61 -18.60
C ALA A 420 8.96 -2.08 -18.63
N VAL A 421 8.03 -1.27 -19.18
CA VAL A 421 6.59 -1.62 -19.22
C VAL A 421 6.38 -2.95 -19.93
N GLY A 422 5.78 -3.92 -19.24
CA GLY A 422 5.53 -5.27 -19.75
C GLY A 422 6.77 -6.17 -19.88
N ARG A 423 7.99 -5.62 -19.75
CA ARG A 423 9.27 -6.36 -19.83
C ARG A 423 9.87 -6.69 -18.48
N LEU A 424 9.66 -5.83 -17.49
CA LEU A 424 10.13 -5.99 -16.12
C LEU A 424 9.04 -6.60 -15.25
N ARG A 425 9.41 -7.63 -14.48
CA ARG A 425 8.61 -8.20 -13.40
C ARG A 425 9.37 -8.14 -12.10
N ALA A 426 8.86 -7.46 -11.08
CA ALA A 426 9.56 -7.38 -9.80
C ALA A 426 8.63 -7.27 -8.60
N LYS A 427 9.08 -7.82 -7.48
CA LYS A 427 8.48 -7.57 -6.17
C LYS A 427 9.03 -6.27 -5.62
N THR A 428 8.13 -5.47 -5.06
CA THR A 428 8.44 -4.23 -4.35
C THR A 428 8.51 -4.47 -2.84
N GLY A 429 9.27 -3.64 -2.13
CA GLY A 429 9.21 -3.50 -0.68
C GLY A 429 9.40 -2.05 -0.28
N THR A 430 8.61 -1.56 0.67
CA THR A 430 8.75 -0.21 1.21
C THR A 430 8.34 -0.23 2.68
N LEU A 431 9.21 0.26 3.55
CA LEU A 431 8.97 0.56 4.96
C LEU A 431 9.56 1.94 5.25
N GLU A 432 9.49 2.39 6.50
CA GLU A 432 10.24 3.57 6.93
C GLU A 432 11.76 3.32 6.75
N GLY A 433 12.44 4.23 6.04
CA GLY A 433 13.88 4.13 5.76
C GLY A 433 14.32 2.95 4.88
N VAL A 434 13.39 2.15 4.34
CA VAL A 434 13.72 0.95 3.53
C VAL A 434 12.90 0.90 2.25
N SER A 435 13.57 0.60 1.13
CA SER A 435 12.94 0.39 -0.18
C SER A 435 13.69 -0.66 -0.98
N ALA A 436 12.96 -1.55 -1.63
CA ALA A 436 13.53 -2.67 -2.38
C ALA A 436 12.75 -2.98 -3.66
N LEU A 437 13.47 -3.47 -4.66
CA LEU A 437 12.94 -3.94 -5.94
C LEU A 437 13.77 -5.14 -6.41
N SER A 438 13.14 -6.29 -6.60
CA SER A 438 13.85 -7.50 -7.04
C SER A 438 13.00 -8.35 -7.97
N GLY A 439 13.61 -8.89 -9.02
CA GLY A 439 12.89 -9.71 -9.99
C GLY A 439 13.67 -9.94 -11.28
N TYR A 440 12.95 -9.89 -12.39
CA TYR A 440 13.41 -10.27 -13.72
C TYR A 440 13.11 -9.19 -14.74
N VAL A 441 13.92 -9.13 -15.80
CA VAL A 441 13.67 -8.26 -16.94
C VAL A 441 14.20 -8.90 -18.20
N THR A 442 13.43 -8.81 -19.28
CA THR A 442 13.95 -9.03 -20.64
C THR A 442 14.25 -7.67 -21.25
N SER A 443 15.51 -7.37 -21.57
CA SER A 443 15.89 -6.08 -22.11
C SER A 443 15.38 -5.88 -23.55
N ALA A 444 15.47 -4.66 -24.05
CA ALA A 444 15.14 -4.32 -25.44
C ALA A 444 15.97 -5.12 -26.45
N GLY A 445 17.24 -5.40 -26.13
CA GLY A 445 18.13 -6.27 -26.91
C GLY A 445 17.85 -7.78 -26.77
N GLY A 446 16.88 -8.17 -25.94
CA GLY A 446 16.45 -9.56 -25.75
C GLY A 446 17.21 -10.34 -24.68
N GLU A 447 18.24 -9.77 -24.07
CA GLU A 447 18.96 -10.41 -22.97
C GLU A 447 18.08 -10.45 -21.70
N ARG A 448 18.09 -11.58 -21.01
CA ARG A 448 17.32 -11.77 -19.78
C ARG A 448 18.20 -11.58 -18.55
N PHE A 449 17.71 -10.82 -17.58
CA PHE A 449 18.42 -10.56 -16.33
C PHE A 449 17.56 -10.91 -15.13
N SER A 450 18.20 -11.41 -14.07
CA SER A 450 17.69 -11.31 -12.71
C SER A 450 18.40 -10.18 -11.99
N PHE A 451 17.70 -9.51 -11.07
CA PHE A 451 18.27 -8.44 -10.28
C PHE A 451 17.66 -8.36 -8.89
N SER A 452 18.46 -7.84 -7.95
CA SER A 452 18.02 -7.42 -6.63
C SER A 452 18.62 -6.07 -6.29
N MET A 453 17.79 -5.11 -5.92
CA MET A 453 18.17 -3.75 -5.52
C MET A 453 17.49 -3.44 -4.18
N MET A 454 18.27 -3.04 -3.18
CA MET A 454 17.80 -2.71 -1.84
C MET A 454 18.47 -1.42 -1.37
N VAL A 455 17.69 -0.57 -0.73
CA VAL A 455 18.12 0.71 -0.19
C VAL A 455 17.61 0.81 1.25
N ASN A 456 18.54 1.01 2.18
CA ASN A 456 18.27 1.18 3.60
C ASN A 456 18.79 2.52 4.11
N ASP A 457 18.28 2.89 5.28
CA ASP A 457 18.76 3.99 6.13
C ASP A 457 18.76 5.35 5.42
N PHE A 458 17.84 5.54 4.46
CA PHE A 458 17.65 6.83 3.81
C PHE A 458 16.78 7.75 4.66
N ALA A 459 17.15 9.03 4.72
CA ALA A 459 16.34 10.04 5.39
C ALA A 459 15.20 10.54 4.50
N GLY A 460 14.07 10.89 5.11
CA GLY A 460 12.93 11.46 4.40
C GLY A 460 12.04 10.41 3.73
N ARG A 461 11.36 10.81 2.65
CA ARG A 461 10.33 9.97 2.03
C ARG A 461 10.92 8.91 1.10
N ALA A 462 10.23 7.78 0.99
CA ALA A 462 10.60 6.70 0.08
C ALA A 462 10.45 7.08 -1.41
N GLY A 463 9.60 8.06 -1.75
CA GLY A 463 9.28 8.42 -3.15
C GLY A 463 10.52 8.64 -4.05
N PRO A 464 11.47 9.52 -3.69
CA PRO A 464 12.70 9.71 -4.47
C PRO A 464 13.57 8.45 -4.58
N ILE A 465 13.62 7.61 -3.54
CA ILE A 465 14.33 6.32 -3.57
C ILE A 465 13.64 5.35 -4.53
N VAL A 466 12.32 5.27 -4.48
CA VAL A 466 11.49 4.46 -5.39
C VAL A 466 11.72 4.88 -6.84
N ALA A 467 11.76 6.20 -7.12
CA ALA A 467 12.09 6.72 -8.45
C ALA A 467 13.52 6.36 -8.89
N GLY A 468 14.49 6.39 -7.97
CA GLY A 468 15.85 5.93 -8.23
C GLY A 468 15.92 4.44 -8.57
N LEU A 469 15.21 3.59 -7.84
CA LEU A 469 15.07 2.15 -8.14
C LEU A 469 14.37 1.92 -9.49
N ASP A 470 13.36 2.73 -9.82
CA ASP A 470 12.70 2.67 -11.13
C ASP A 470 13.65 3.06 -12.26
N ALA A 471 14.46 4.11 -12.07
CA ALA A 471 15.48 4.51 -13.05
C ALA A 471 16.52 3.39 -13.28
N LEU A 472 16.98 2.71 -12.22
CA LEU A 472 17.85 1.54 -12.35
C LEU A 472 17.18 0.43 -13.15
N GLY A 473 15.93 0.07 -12.81
CA GLY A 473 15.16 -0.97 -13.52
C GLY A 473 14.90 -0.64 -15.00
N ALA A 474 14.61 0.62 -15.31
CA ALA A 474 14.44 1.10 -16.69
C ALA A 474 15.75 1.07 -17.48
N ALA A 475 16.90 1.36 -16.86
CA ALA A 475 18.20 1.22 -17.50
C ALA A 475 18.44 -0.23 -17.95
N VAL A 476 18.12 -1.21 -17.08
CA VAL A 476 18.23 -2.64 -17.45
C VAL A 476 17.32 -2.97 -18.62
N ALA A 477 16.06 -2.52 -18.57
CA ALA A 477 15.09 -2.78 -19.63
C ALA A 477 15.49 -2.15 -20.97
N ALA A 478 16.13 -0.99 -20.98
CA ALA A 478 16.56 -0.28 -22.19
C ALA A 478 17.89 -0.79 -22.78
N THR A 479 18.53 -1.79 -22.15
CA THR A 479 19.79 -2.37 -22.65
C THR A 479 19.59 -3.01 -24.03
N GLY A 480 20.47 -2.71 -24.99
CA GLY A 480 20.35 -3.13 -26.38
C GLY A 480 19.28 -2.40 -27.19
N SER A 481 18.68 -1.33 -26.67
CA SER A 481 17.87 -0.40 -27.48
C SER A 481 18.76 0.56 -28.27
N SER A 482 18.24 1.16 -29.34
CA SER A 482 18.98 2.14 -30.16
C SER A 482 19.38 3.40 -29.39
N LEU A 483 18.70 3.71 -28.28
CA LEU A 483 18.99 4.87 -27.41
C LEU A 483 19.78 4.49 -26.15
N GLY A 484 19.92 3.20 -25.88
CA GLY A 484 20.73 2.63 -24.80
C GLY A 484 20.17 2.79 -23.37
N PRO A 485 20.86 2.23 -22.36
CA PRO A 485 20.43 2.25 -20.95
C PRO A 485 20.21 3.66 -20.37
N SER A 486 21.03 4.64 -20.76
CA SER A 486 20.92 6.02 -20.29
C SER A 486 19.60 6.68 -20.69
N SER A 487 19.00 6.31 -21.83
CA SER A 487 17.67 6.81 -22.19
C SER A 487 16.56 6.21 -21.33
N GLY A 488 16.75 4.98 -20.84
CA GLY A 488 15.86 4.36 -19.85
C GLY A 488 15.86 5.16 -18.55
N VAL A 489 17.05 5.53 -18.07
CA VAL A 489 17.22 6.43 -16.92
C VAL A 489 16.57 7.79 -17.19
N ALA A 490 16.86 8.41 -18.34
CA ALA A 490 16.31 9.72 -18.70
C ALA A 490 14.78 9.69 -18.82
N SER A 491 14.19 8.62 -19.35
CA SER A 491 12.73 8.48 -19.50
C SER A 491 11.96 8.52 -18.19
N LEU A 492 12.65 8.29 -17.06
CA LEU A 492 12.08 8.36 -15.72
C LEU A 492 12.66 9.49 -14.87
N ALA A 493 13.85 10.01 -15.20
CA ALA A 493 14.42 11.22 -14.60
C ALA A 493 13.71 12.48 -15.12
N ASP A 494 13.34 12.46 -16.40
CA ASP A 494 12.48 13.44 -17.03
C ASP A 494 11.04 12.92 -17.00
N GLY A 495 10.28 13.34 -15.98
CA GLY A 495 8.87 13.61 -16.22
C GLY A 495 8.70 14.52 -17.45
N GLY A 496 9.69 15.35 -17.79
CA GLY A 496 9.68 16.23 -18.97
C GLY A 496 10.21 15.63 -20.27
N LYS A 497 9.42 14.87 -21.04
CA LYS A 497 9.55 14.91 -22.51
C LYS A 497 8.87 16.17 -23.03
N ALA A 498 9.58 16.98 -23.82
CA ALA A 498 9.15 18.15 -24.60
C ALA A 498 7.70 18.59 -24.33
N ALA A 499 7.48 19.12 -23.13
CA ALA A 499 6.65 20.27 -22.87
C ALA A 499 5.97 20.83 -24.13
N GLY A 500 4.77 20.33 -24.49
CA GLY A 500 4.00 20.90 -25.60
C GLY A 500 3.82 22.40 -25.35
N ALA A 501 3.74 23.24 -26.39
CA ALA A 501 3.60 24.68 -26.19
C ALA A 501 2.49 24.96 -25.16
N ILE A 502 2.70 25.91 -24.24
CA ILE A 502 1.78 26.12 -23.10
C ILE A 502 0.32 26.31 -23.56
N GLY A 503 0.09 26.85 -24.76
CA GLY A 503 -1.24 26.92 -25.37
C GLY A 503 -1.90 25.56 -25.64
N ASP A 504 -1.16 24.58 -26.15
CA ASP A 504 -1.66 23.22 -26.43
C ASP A 504 -1.97 22.48 -25.12
N VAL A 505 -1.09 22.62 -24.13
CA VAL A 505 -1.29 22.08 -22.78
C VAL A 505 -2.53 22.72 -22.14
N ALA A 506 -2.67 24.04 -22.22
CA ALA A 506 -3.80 24.77 -21.68
C ALA A 506 -5.14 24.34 -22.29
N SER A 507 -5.20 24.12 -23.60
CA SER A 507 -6.42 23.65 -24.27
C SER A 507 -6.86 22.28 -23.74
N ARG A 508 -5.93 21.33 -23.61
CA ARG A 508 -6.21 19.98 -23.08
C ARG A 508 -6.56 20.00 -21.59
N VAL A 509 -5.83 20.78 -20.80
CA VAL A 509 -6.09 20.99 -19.37
C VAL A 509 -7.49 21.55 -19.18
N LYS A 510 -7.92 22.53 -19.98
CA LYS A 510 -9.28 23.08 -19.93
C LYS A 510 -10.34 21.99 -20.09
N THR A 511 -10.22 21.14 -21.11
CA THR A 511 -11.17 20.04 -21.35
C THR A 511 -11.25 19.08 -20.17
N TYR A 512 -10.12 18.66 -19.61
CA TYR A 512 -10.12 17.69 -18.50
C TYR A 512 -10.54 18.32 -17.16
N LEU A 513 -10.22 19.60 -16.94
CA LEU A 513 -10.73 20.36 -15.79
C LEU A 513 -12.26 20.44 -15.81
N GLU A 514 -12.86 20.74 -16.96
CA GLU A 514 -14.32 20.79 -17.12
C GLU A 514 -14.96 19.42 -16.82
N LEU A 515 -14.36 18.33 -17.31
CA LEU A 515 -14.81 16.96 -17.02
C LEU A 515 -14.68 16.59 -15.53
N GLY A 516 -13.59 16.97 -14.88
CA GLY A 516 -13.39 16.75 -13.44
C GLY A 516 -14.40 17.52 -12.57
N ARG A 517 -14.66 18.79 -12.93
CA ARG A 517 -15.60 19.67 -12.21
C ARG A 517 -17.03 19.17 -12.22
N GLN A 518 -17.42 18.37 -13.22
CA GLN A 518 -18.73 17.72 -13.25
C GLN A 518 -18.93 16.71 -12.12
N ARG A 519 -17.83 16.18 -11.54
CA ARG A 519 -17.84 15.17 -10.47
C ARG A 519 -18.73 13.96 -10.79
N ASP A 520 -18.68 13.52 -12.05
CA ASP A 520 -19.53 12.46 -12.57
C ASP A 520 -18.75 11.14 -12.69
N PRO A 521 -19.14 10.07 -11.96
CA PRO A 521 -18.49 8.77 -12.05
C PRO A 521 -18.48 8.15 -13.46
N ARG A 522 -19.39 8.56 -14.35
CA ARG A 522 -19.42 8.10 -15.75
C ARG A 522 -18.17 8.52 -16.53
N ASN A 523 -17.49 9.58 -16.09
CA ASN A 523 -16.26 10.07 -16.72
C ASN A 523 -15.05 9.18 -16.42
N LEU A 524 -15.11 8.30 -15.40
CA LEU A 524 -13.96 7.51 -14.95
C LEU A 524 -13.35 6.63 -16.04
N GLY A 525 -14.16 5.99 -16.87
CA GLY A 525 -13.66 5.13 -17.96
C GLY A 525 -12.82 5.90 -18.97
N PHE A 526 -13.33 7.06 -19.39
CA PHE A 526 -12.65 7.97 -20.31
C PHE A 526 -11.40 8.57 -19.65
N LEU A 527 -11.52 9.16 -18.46
CA LEU A 527 -10.41 9.80 -17.75
C LEU A 527 -9.27 8.82 -17.46
N ARG A 528 -9.56 7.55 -17.12
CA ARG A 528 -8.54 6.52 -16.92
C ARG A 528 -7.82 6.18 -18.22
N THR A 529 -8.55 6.11 -19.33
CA THR A 529 -7.97 5.84 -20.65
C THR A 529 -7.10 7.00 -21.10
N ALA A 530 -7.62 8.23 -20.99
CA ALA A 530 -6.91 9.46 -21.29
C ALA A 530 -5.63 9.58 -20.44
N TRP A 531 -5.73 9.39 -19.12
CA TRP A 531 -4.60 9.44 -18.19
C TRP A 531 -3.49 8.44 -18.56
N ARG A 532 -3.84 7.22 -19.00
CA ARG A 532 -2.88 6.20 -19.44
C ARG A 532 -2.20 6.54 -20.76
N SER A 533 -2.90 7.22 -21.67
CA SER A 533 -2.36 7.62 -22.97
C SER A 533 -1.59 8.95 -22.93
N GLU A 534 -1.83 9.74 -21.89
CA GLU A 534 -1.26 11.06 -21.72
C GLU A 534 0.23 10.99 -21.38
N ARG A 535 1.02 11.87 -22.01
CA ARG A 535 2.47 11.91 -21.86
C ARG A 535 2.97 13.19 -21.21
N ASP A 536 2.19 14.27 -21.19
CA ASP A 536 2.57 15.52 -20.52
C ASP A 536 2.22 15.44 -19.02
N PRO A 537 3.20 15.55 -18.10
CA PRO A 537 2.97 15.41 -16.65
C PRO A 537 1.94 16.37 -16.08
N ALA A 538 1.89 17.61 -16.57
CA ALA A 538 0.91 18.59 -16.10
C ALA A 538 -0.50 18.19 -16.52
N VAL A 539 -0.67 17.72 -17.75
CA VAL A 539 -1.97 17.21 -18.22
C VAL A 539 -2.35 15.92 -17.48
N ARG A 540 -1.38 15.03 -17.20
CA ARG A 540 -1.59 13.82 -16.37
C ARG A 540 -2.04 14.18 -14.96
N ALA A 541 -1.44 15.19 -14.34
CA ALA A 541 -1.83 15.68 -13.03
C ALA A 541 -3.28 16.20 -13.01
N VAL A 542 -3.70 16.91 -14.06
CA VAL A 542 -5.09 17.38 -14.21
C VAL A 542 -6.07 16.23 -14.45
N LEU A 543 -5.68 15.24 -15.27
CA LEU A 543 -6.47 14.02 -15.48
C LEU A 543 -6.61 13.21 -14.18
N ALA A 544 -5.54 13.12 -13.39
CA ALA A 544 -5.53 12.48 -12.08
C ALA A 544 -6.43 13.23 -11.08
N GLU A 545 -6.39 14.56 -11.11
CA GLU A 545 -7.35 15.39 -10.38
C GLU A 545 -8.78 15.10 -10.84
N GLY A 546 -9.02 15.02 -12.15
CA GLY A 546 -10.34 14.70 -12.70
C GLY A 546 -10.84 13.32 -12.24
N LEU A 547 -9.97 12.32 -12.17
CA LEU A 547 -10.28 10.99 -11.61
C LEU A 547 -10.68 11.09 -10.14
N TYR A 548 -9.87 11.79 -9.34
CA TYR A 548 -10.17 12.06 -7.94
C TYR A 548 -11.49 12.82 -7.78
N GLN A 549 -11.74 13.88 -8.54
CA GLN A 549 -12.96 14.67 -8.45
C GLN A 549 -14.21 13.91 -8.90
N SER A 550 -14.07 13.05 -9.91
CA SER A 550 -15.16 12.21 -10.44
C SER A 550 -15.58 11.11 -9.47
N ASN A 551 -14.65 10.61 -8.64
CA ASN A 551 -14.97 9.75 -7.52
C ASN A 551 -13.91 9.86 -6.40
N PRO A 552 -14.08 10.78 -5.43
CA PRO A 552 -13.08 10.96 -4.38
C PRO A 552 -13.01 9.82 -3.36
N HIS A 553 -13.92 8.83 -3.46
CA HIS A 553 -13.92 7.62 -2.63
C HIS A 553 -13.13 6.48 -3.27
N ASP A 554 -12.79 6.60 -4.56
CA ASP A 554 -11.89 5.66 -5.21
C ASP A 554 -10.46 5.93 -4.73
N TYR A 555 -9.91 5.00 -3.93
CA TYR A 555 -8.51 5.04 -3.51
C TYR A 555 -7.58 5.23 -4.71
N LEU A 556 -7.89 4.60 -5.84
CA LEU A 556 -7.07 4.72 -7.03
C LEU A 556 -7.04 6.16 -7.53
N GLY A 557 -8.15 6.90 -7.49
CA GLY A 557 -8.20 8.31 -7.90
C GLY A 557 -7.31 9.20 -7.03
N ALA A 558 -7.44 9.08 -5.70
CA ALA A 558 -6.60 9.83 -4.76
C ALA A 558 -5.12 9.45 -4.87
N ARG A 559 -4.82 8.16 -4.99
CA ARG A 559 -3.45 7.67 -5.15
C ARG A 559 -2.85 8.14 -6.48
N THR A 560 -3.61 8.05 -7.57
CA THR A 560 -3.20 8.54 -8.89
C THR A 560 -2.93 10.05 -8.87
N LEU A 561 -3.72 10.85 -8.14
CA LEU A 561 -3.44 12.27 -7.93
C LEU A 561 -2.12 12.49 -7.17
N LEU A 562 -1.90 11.79 -6.06
CA LEU A 562 -0.68 11.91 -5.25
C LEU A 562 0.58 11.46 -6.00
N ASP A 563 0.46 10.45 -6.86
CA ASP A 563 1.54 9.93 -7.69
C ASP A 563 1.83 10.83 -8.90
N SER A 564 0.80 11.45 -9.49
CA SER A 564 0.95 12.27 -10.70
C SER A 564 1.32 13.73 -10.41
N TYR A 565 1.11 14.21 -9.19
CA TYR A 565 1.30 15.62 -8.84
C TYR A 565 2.64 15.85 -8.13
N SER A 566 3.56 16.57 -8.77
CA SER A 566 4.86 16.96 -8.21
C SER A 566 4.95 18.47 -7.99
N ALA A 567 5.75 18.91 -7.02
CA ALA A 567 6.06 20.33 -6.82
C ALA A 567 7.12 20.87 -7.80
N GLY A 568 7.55 20.04 -8.76
CA GLY A 568 8.57 20.38 -9.76
C GLY A 568 8.08 21.40 -10.80
N SER A 569 9.03 21.89 -11.61
CA SER A 569 8.74 22.81 -12.72
C SER A 569 7.96 22.14 -13.86
N ASP A 570 8.07 20.83 -13.99
CA ASP A 570 7.42 20.00 -15.01
C ASP A 570 5.91 19.81 -14.76
N VAL A 571 5.46 19.78 -13.50
CA VAL A 571 4.05 19.69 -13.12
C VAL A 571 3.56 21.02 -12.54
N TYR A 572 3.88 21.34 -11.29
CA TYR A 572 3.33 22.51 -10.61
C TYR A 572 3.72 23.84 -11.25
N GLY A 573 5.00 24.00 -11.63
CA GLY A 573 5.46 25.21 -12.34
C GLY A 573 4.71 25.43 -13.65
N ARG A 574 4.56 24.36 -14.44
CA ARG A 574 3.82 24.35 -15.70
C ARG A 574 2.33 24.61 -15.52
N LEU A 575 1.71 23.99 -14.52
CA LEU A 575 0.30 24.22 -14.20
C LEU A 575 0.02 25.66 -13.76
N ARG A 576 0.98 26.34 -13.12
CA ARG A 576 0.87 27.77 -12.80
C ARG A 576 0.90 28.67 -14.04
N GLU A 577 1.65 28.29 -15.07
CA GLU A 577 1.61 29.00 -16.36
C GLU A 577 0.30 28.75 -17.09
N VAL A 578 -0.16 27.50 -17.12
CA VAL A 578 -1.46 27.13 -17.69
C VAL A 578 -2.62 27.83 -16.98
N ALA A 579 -2.59 27.87 -15.65
CA ALA A 579 -3.58 28.57 -14.82
C ALA A 579 -3.68 30.07 -15.17
N ARG A 580 -2.54 30.73 -15.42
CA ARG A 580 -2.49 32.12 -15.89
C ARG A 580 -3.11 32.28 -17.28
N VAL A 581 -2.83 31.37 -18.21
CA VAL A 581 -3.41 31.40 -19.57
C VAL A 581 -4.92 31.17 -19.55
N LEU A 582 -5.40 30.26 -18.70
CA LEU A 582 -6.81 29.90 -18.61
C LEU A 582 -7.61 30.78 -17.63
N ALA A 583 -6.96 31.66 -16.87
CA ALA A 583 -7.54 32.43 -15.76
C ALA A 583 -8.32 31.55 -14.76
N VAL A 584 -7.71 30.46 -14.31
CA VAL A 584 -8.27 29.52 -13.31
C VAL A 584 -7.31 29.35 -12.13
N GLU A 585 -7.81 28.84 -11.00
CA GLU A 585 -6.94 28.33 -9.92
C GLU A 585 -6.00 27.23 -10.45
N VAL A 586 -4.82 27.10 -9.84
CA VAL A 586 -3.84 26.08 -10.23
C VAL A 586 -4.46 24.69 -10.06
N PRO A 587 -4.64 23.93 -11.17
CA PRO A 587 -5.25 22.60 -11.13
C PRO A 587 -4.53 21.69 -10.12
N GLY A 588 -5.28 20.89 -9.39
CA GLY A 588 -4.80 19.88 -8.44
C GLY A 588 -4.48 20.42 -7.05
N VAL A 589 -4.19 21.72 -6.87
CA VAL A 589 -3.87 22.29 -5.55
C VAL A 589 -5.06 22.15 -4.61
N THR A 590 -6.26 22.57 -5.04
CA THR A 590 -7.48 22.48 -4.23
C THR A 590 -7.79 21.04 -3.84
N SER A 591 -7.65 20.10 -4.78
CA SER A 591 -7.86 18.67 -4.52
C SER A 591 -6.82 18.08 -3.55
N MET A 592 -5.56 18.52 -3.65
CA MET A 592 -4.48 18.15 -2.74
C MET A 592 -4.74 18.67 -1.33
N VAL A 593 -5.19 19.92 -1.22
CA VAL A 593 -5.55 20.56 0.05
C VAL A 593 -6.78 19.90 0.68
N GLU A 594 -7.78 19.50 -0.12
CA GLU A 594 -8.92 18.71 0.37
C GLU A 594 -8.46 17.37 0.98
N LEU A 595 -7.51 16.67 0.34
CA LEU A 595 -6.92 15.44 0.87
C LEU A 595 -6.12 15.70 2.16
N ALA A 596 -5.30 16.76 2.19
CA ALA A 596 -4.49 17.15 3.33
C ALA A 596 -5.34 17.58 4.54
N ALA A 597 -6.42 18.33 4.29
CA ALA A 597 -7.40 18.75 5.29
C ALA A 597 -8.22 17.56 5.83
N GLY A 598 -8.45 16.56 4.98
CA GLY A 598 -8.91 15.23 5.38
C GLY A 598 -7.80 14.34 5.92
N GLY A 599 -6.78 14.96 6.54
CA GLY A 599 -5.62 14.42 7.25
C GLY A 599 -4.76 13.42 6.48
N ASN A 600 -4.84 13.31 5.16
CA ASN A 600 -3.93 12.44 4.41
C ASN A 600 -2.48 12.95 4.58
N THR A 601 -1.62 12.15 5.23
CA THR A 601 -0.23 12.52 5.51
C THR A 601 0.60 12.75 4.26
N GLU A 602 0.39 11.98 3.21
CA GLU A 602 1.09 12.15 1.94
C GLU A 602 0.67 13.45 1.25
N ALA A 603 -0.63 13.75 1.23
CA ALA A 603 -1.16 15.01 0.69
C ALA A 603 -0.69 16.24 1.49
N LEU A 604 -0.70 16.17 2.82
CA LEU A 604 -0.14 17.21 3.69
C LEU A 604 1.30 17.52 3.30
N ALA A 605 2.07 16.46 3.14
CA ALA A 605 3.48 16.56 2.85
C ALA A 605 3.71 17.09 1.40
N ARG A 606 2.79 16.81 0.44
CA ARG A 606 2.74 17.50 -0.86
C ARG A 606 2.39 18.98 -0.75
N VAL A 607 1.43 19.37 0.09
CA VAL A 607 1.07 20.78 0.32
C VAL A 607 2.27 21.58 0.84
N LEU A 608 3.08 21.00 1.74
CA LEU A 608 4.32 21.64 2.22
C LEU A 608 5.38 21.80 1.12
N GLU A 609 5.52 20.81 0.22
CA GLU A 609 6.40 20.93 -0.96
C GLU A 609 5.91 22.03 -1.90
N LEU A 610 4.60 22.10 -2.16
CA LEU A 610 4.01 23.15 -3.00
C LEU A 610 4.21 24.54 -2.41
N ALA A 611 4.18 24.66 -1.07
CA ALA A 611 4.54 25.88 -0.36
C ALA A 611 6.00 26.30 -0.60
N GLY A 612 6.95 25.36 -0.50
CA GLY A 612 8.34 25.60 -0.89
C GLY A 612 8.49 26.03 -2.35
N ALA A 613 7.72 25.40 -3.25
CA ALA A 613 7.76 25.67 -4.69
C ALA A 613 7.03 26.96 -5.14
N THR A 614 6.34 27.67 -4.24
CA THR A 614 5.73 28.97 -4.59
C THR A 614 6.78 30.00 -5.00
N GLY A 615 8.01 29.90 -4.46
CA GLY A 615 9.08 30.87 -4.71
C GLY A 615 8.70 32.26 -4.21
N ALA A 616 9.03 33.31 -4.99
CA ALA A 616 8.72 34.70 -4.67
C ALA A 616 7.37 35.21 -5.23
N ASP A 617 6.54 34.33 -5.79
CA ASP A 617 5.24 34.74 -6.35
C ASP A 617 4.23 35.04 -5.24
N ALA A 618 3.88 36.32 -5.10
CA ALA A 618 2.98 36.80 -4.05
C ALA A 618 1.56 36.20 -4.15
N THR A 619 1.05 35.93 -5.35
CA THR A 619 -0.28 35.33 -5.55
C THR A 619 -0.25 33.87 -5.12
N ALA A 620 0.73 33.10 -5.58
CA ALA A 620 0.87 31.69 -5.19
C ALA A 620 1.13 31.52 -3.68
N GLN A 621 1.93 32.41 -3.08
CA GLN A 621 2.13 32.47 -1.64
C GLN A 621 0.82 32.79 -0.90
N GLY A 622 -0.01 33.69 -1.44
CA GLY A 622 -1.32 34.03 -0.88
C GLY A 622 -2.28 32.84 -0.88
N GLU A 623 -2.44 32.18 -2.02
CA GLU A 623 -3.28 30.98 -2.16
C GLU A 623 -2.82 29.86 -1.22
N MET A 624 -1.51 29.60 -1.18
CA MET A 624 -0.95 28.56 -0.33
C MET A 624 -1.03 28.91 1.17
N SER A 625 -0.93 30.19 1.53
CA SER A 625 -1.21 30.66 2.88
C SER A 625 -2.65 30.32 3.30
N VAL A 626 -3.64 30.58 2.44
CA VAL A 626 -5.04 30.21 2.71
C VAL A 626 -5.20 28.70 2.85
N ALA A 627 -4.58 27.93 1.96
CA ALA A 627 -4.60 26.47 2.01
C ALA A 627 -4.00 25.90 3.31
N LEU A 628 -2.81 26.37 3.70
CA LEU A 628 -2.16 25.98 4.97
C LEU A 628 -2.99 26.42 6.18
N GLY A 629 -3.67 27.56 6.11
CA GLY A 629 -4.63 27.99 7.12
C GLY A 629 -5.78 26.99 7.28
N GLU A 630 -6.37 26.54 6.18
CA GLU A 630 -7.45 25.54 6.20
C GLU A 630 -6.98 24.20 6.76
N VAL A 631 -5.78 23.76 6.38
CA VAL A 631 -5.14 22.55 6.92
C VAL A 631 -4.83 22.71 8.41
N ALA A 632 -4.25 23.83 8.84
CA ALA A 632 -3.97 24.09 10.25
C ALA A 632 -5.25 24.16 11.08
N ARG A 633 -6.34 24.56 10.46
CA ARG A 633 -7.66 24.53 11.07
C ARG A 633 -8.13 23.09 11.21
N THR A 634 -8.07 22.30 10.13
CA THR A 634 -8.71 20.98 9.96
C THR A 634 -7.91 19.78 10.41
N ALA A 635 -6.60 19.75 10.13
CA ALA A 635 -5.68 18.68 10.47
C ALA A 635 -4.48 19.20 11.31
N PRO A 636 -4.70 19.86 12.47
CA PRO A 636 -3.65 20.56 13.19
C PRO A 636 -2.55 19.64 13.75
N GLU A 637 -2.89 18.45 14.25
CA GLU A 637 -1.90 17.52 14.79
C GLU A 637 -1.04 16.93 13.67
N GLU A 638 -1.65 16.50 12.57
CA GLU A 638 -0.96 15.96 11.41
C GLU A 638 -0.10 17.00 10.70
N LEU A 639 -0.53 18.27 10.66
CA LEU A 639 0.29 19.35 10.10
C LEU A 639 1.59 19.54 10.89
N VAL A 640 1.56 19.46 12.22
CA VAL A 640 2.78 19.55 13.05
C VAL A 640 3.70 18.36 12.77
N VAL A 641 3.14 17.15 12.66
CA VAL A 641 3.90 15.95 12.28
C VAL A 641 4.53 16.11 10.88
N ALA A 642 3.76 16.61 9.91
CA ALA A 642 4.23 16.84 8.55
C ALA A 642 5.35 17.89 8.50
N LEU A 643 5.23 18.99 9.27
CA LEU A 643 6.28 20.01 9.38
C LEU A 643 7.56 19.44 9.99
N ARG A 644 7.46 18.53 10.98
CA ARG A 644 8.63 17.84 11.55
C ARG A 644 9.34 16.98 10.52
N ALA A 645 8.59 16.27 9.69
CA ALA A 645 9.11 15.38 8.66
C ALA A 645 9.57 16.12 7.37
N ALA A 646 9.16 17.38 7.19
CA ALA A 646 9.51 18.18 6.02
C ALA A 646 11.00 18.57 5.98
N SER A 647 11.50 18.81 4.77
CA SER A 647 12.84 19.38 4.54
C SER A 647 12.96 20.76 5.22
N ALA A 648 14.19 21.21 5.50
CA ALA A 648 14.40 22.51 6.15
C ALA A 648 13.79 23.66 5.34
N SER A 649 13.94 23.65 4.01
CA SER A 649 13.41 24.67 3.11
C SER A 649 11.88 24.67 3.05
N ASP A 650 11.27 23.49 2.91
CA ASP A 650 9.80 23.39 2.83
C ASP A 650 9.17 23.77 4.16
N ARG A 651 9.80 23.37 5.27
CA ARG A 651 9.37 23.73 6.62
C ARG A 651 9.44 25.24 6.83
N GLU A 652 10.52 25.90 6.41
CA GLU A 652 10.67 27.35 6.56
C GLU A 652 9.62 28.12 5.73
N ALA A 653 9.45 27.75 4.46
CA ALA A 653 8.46 28.35 3.58
C ALA A 653 7.04 28.15 4.12
N SER A 654 6.70 26.91 4.50
CA SER A 654 5.39 26.58 5.06
C SER A 654 5.13 27.27 6.38
N THR A 655 6.11 27.38 7.27
CA THR A 655 5.98 28.08 8.56
C THR A 655 5.71 29.57 8.35
N THR A 656 6.36 30.18 7.35
CA THR A 656 6.15 31.60 7.01
C THR A 656 4.78 31.85 6.38
N LEU A 657 4.30 30.97 5.52
CA LEU A 657 2.95 31.09 4.95
C LEU A 657 1.87 30.81 6.00
N LEU A 658 2.09 29.78 6.83
CA LEU A 658 1.20 29.45 7.94
C LEU A 658 1.10 30.60 8.95
N SER A 659 2.20 31.30 9.26
CA SER A 659 2.15 32.45 10.17
C SER A 659 1.29 33.59 9.61
N ARG A 660 1.29 33.83 8.29
CA ARG A 660 0.40 34.80 7.65
C ARG A 660 -1.07 34.38 7.80
N ALA A 661 -1.37 33.10 7.55
CA ALA A 661 -2.71 32.55 7.71
C ALA A 661 -3.23 32.66 9.16
N LEU A 662 -2.39 32.32 10.14
CA LEU A 662 -2.70 32.40 11.56
C LEU A 662 -2.86 33.86 12.03
N ALA A 663 -2.07 34.79 11.50
CA ALA A 663 -2.20 36.21 11.79
C ALA A 663 -3.56 36.77 11.31
N GLN A 664 -4.01 36.36 10.11
CA GLN A 664 -5.31 36.73 9.54
C GLN A 664 -6.50 36.07 10.27
N ALA A 665 -6.34 34.84 10.78
CA ALA A 665 -7.40 34.14 11.51
C ALA A 665 -7.71 34.76 12.90
N GLY A 666 -6.79 35.56 13.46
CA GLY A 666 -7.08 36.49 14.57
C GLY A 666 -7.39 35.89 15.95
N GLN A 667 -7.45 34.56 16.13
CA GLN A 667 -7.92 33.93 17.37
C GLN A 667 -6.80 33.18 18.13
N ALA A 668 -6.62 33.50 19.42
CA ALA A 668 -5.73 32.76 20.33
C ALA A 668 -6.18 31.29 20.55
N ASP A 669 -7.46 31.02 20.30
CA ASP A 669 -8.11 29.70 20.41
C ASP A 669 -8.10 28.88 19.11
N HIS A 670 -7.28 29.27 18.12
CA HIS A 670 -7.19 28.50 16.87
C HIS A 670 -6.75 27.03 17.16
N PRO A 671 -7.43 26.02 16.59
CA PRO A 671 -7.18 24.60 16.86
C PRO A 671 -5.71 24.19 16.76
N PHE A 672 -4.99 24.76 15.80
CA PHE A 672 -3.54 24.58 15.63
C PHE A 672 -2.74 24.86 16.91
N TRP A 673 -2.98 25.99 17.59
CA TRP A 673 -2.25 26.36 18.80
C TRP A 673 -2.54 25.40 19.96
N LYS A 674 -3.79 24.90 20.05
CA LYS A 674 -4.16 23.89 21.05
C LYS A 674 -3.42 22.57 20.83
N SER A 675 -3.37 22.10 19.59
CA SER A 675 -2.63 20.89 19.22
C SER A 675 -1.12 21.05 19.43
N LEU A 676 -0.55 22.21 19.08
CA LEU A 676 0.86 22.50 19.29
C LEU A 676 1.24 22.49 20.78
N ARG A 677 0.43 23.14 21.64
CA ARG A 677 0.62 23.12 23.10
C ARG A 677 0.52 21.72 23.71
N LYS A 678 -0.37 20.86 23.21
CA LYS A 678 -0.45 19.44 23.61
C LYS A 678 0.85 18.71 23.31
N LEU A 679 1.45 18.96 22.14
CA LEU A 679 2.70 18.32 21.72
C LEU A 679 3.94 18.88 22.44
N VAL A 680 3.90 20.12 22.92
CA VAL A 680 4.94 20.68 23.82
C VAL A 680 5.08 19.86 25.11
N GLY A 681 3.99 19.23 25.57
CA GLY A 681 3.96 18.31 26.72
C GLY A 681 4.01 16.83 26.37
N ALA A 682 4.43 16.46 25.15
CA ALA A 682 4.52 15.06 24.73
C ALA A 682 5.55 14.26 25.56
N ALA A 683 5.28 12.97 25.77
CA ALA A 683 6.19 12.07 26.47
C ALA A 683 7.52 11.83 25.73
N ASP A 684 7.51 11.94 24.40
CA ASP A 684 8.72 11.89 23.56
C ASP A 684 9.48 13.23 23.64
N PRO A 685 10.71 13.26 24.18
CA PRO A 685 11.51 14.49 24.29
C PRO A 685 11.82 15.16 22.96
N GLN A 686 11.94 14.40 21.86
CA GLN A 686 12.23 14.96 20.53
C GLN A 686 11.02 15.69 19.95
N VAL A 687 9.81 15.13 20.14
CA VAL A 687 8.54 15.77 19.75
C VAL A 687 8.33 17.05 20.55
N ALA A 688 8.51 16.99 21.88
CA ALA A 688 8.35 18.14 22.74
C ALA A 688 9.32 19.28 22.39
N THR A 689 10.58 18.94 22.07
CA THR A 689 11.60 19.93 21.67
C THR A 689 11.24 20.59 20.32
N PHE A 690 10.83 19.79 19.33
CA PHE A 690 10.40 20.33 18.04
C PHE A 690 9.18 21.24 18.18
N ALA A 691 8.16 20.81 18.93
CA ALA A 691 6.95 21.58 19.15
C ALA A 691 7.23 22.92 19.84
N LYS A 692 8.14 22.97 20.83
CA LYS A 692 8.59 24.21 21.48
C LYS A 692 9.27 25.17 20.50
N GLY A 693 10.17 24.65 19.67
CA GLY A 693 10.84 25.47 18.65
C GLY A 693 9.87 26.03 17.61
N LEU A 694 8.90 25.22 17.17
CA LEU A 694 7.87 25.63 16.23
C LEU A 694 6.93 26.69 16.83
N ASP A 695 6.53 26.53 18.09
CA ASP A 695 5.68 27.49 18.82
C ASP A 695 6.35 28.86 18.94
N SER A 696 7.63 28.88 19.34
CA SER A 696 8.42 30.11 19.42
C SER A 696 8.53 30.80 18.06
N THR A 697 8.88 30.04 17.01
CA THR A 697 9.06 30.57 15.65
C THR A 697 7.76 31.16 15.08
N LEU A 698 6.65 30.42 15.19
CA LEU A 698 5.35 30.87 14.69
C LEU A 698 4.81 32.05 15.49
N SER A 699 4.95 32.06 16.82
CA SER A 699 4.52 33.17 17.66
C SER A 699 5.22 34.46 17.29
N GLN A 700 6.54 34.41 17.09
CA GLN A 700 7.33 35.55 16.62
C GLN A 700 6.85 36.03 15.24
N LYS A 701 6.77 35.12 14.25
CA LYS A 701 6.37 35.48 12.89
C LYS A 701 4.93 35.99 12.80
N VAL A 702 4.01 35.50 13.63
CA VAL A 702 2.63 35.99 13.71
C VAL A 702 2.60 37.40 14.31
N ALA A 703 3.39 37.68 15.34
CA ALA A 703 3.51 39.02 15.91
C ALA A 703 4.09 40.01 14.89
N GLU A 704 5.14 39.62 14.17
CA GLU A 704 5.74 40.41 13.08
C GLU A 704 4.74 40.66 11.93
N ALA A 705 3.97 39.65 11.54
CA ALA A 705 2.94 39.77 10.50
C ALA A 705 1.79 40.71 10.92
N LYS A 706 1.45 40.76 12.22
CA LYS A 706 0.46 41.71 12.76
C LYS A 706 0.99 43.14 12.89
N ALA A 707 2.31 43.31 13.03
CA ALA A 707 2.96 44.61 13.22
C ALA A 707 3.28 45.36 11.91
N ARG A 708 3.22 44.71 10.73
CA ARG A 708 3.42 45.36 9.43
C ARG A 708 2.12 45.99 8.92
N PRO A 709 2.05 47.32 8.71
CA PRO A 709 0.95 47.96 8.01
C PRO A 709 0.96 47.52 6.53
N VAL A 710 -0.21 47.31 5.95
CA VAL A 710 -0.37 47.08 4.50
C VAL A 710 -0.10 48.40 3.77
N GLU A 711 1.03 48.54 3.08
CA GLU A 711 1.33 49.70 2.22
C GLU A 711 0.89 49.48 0.75
N GLY A 712 0.05 50.41 0.26
CA GLY A 712 -0.19 50.76 -1.17
C GLY A 712 -1.23 49.90 -1.92
N ALA A 713 -2.17 50.42 -2.73
CA ALA A 713 -2.61 51.76 -3.15
C ALA A 713 -4.05 51.60 -3.75
N PRO A 714 -4.85 52.67 -3.96
CA PRO A 714 -6.29 52.54 -4.19
C PRO A 714 -6.61 52.15 -5.64
N VAL A 715 -7.35 51.06 -5.83
CA VAL A 715 -7.97 50.75 -7.12
C VAL A 715 -9.30 51.51 -7.20
N GLN A 716 -9.37 52.48 -8.11
CA GLN A 716 -10.61 53.16 -8.50
C GLN A 716 -11.64 52.15 -9.00
N VAL A 717 -12.81 52.14 -8.38
CA VAL A 717 -13.99 51.43 -8.87
C VAL A 717 -14.74 52.37 -9.81
N VAL A 718 -14.72 52.07 -11.11
CA VAL A 718 -15.69 52.60 -12.07
C VAL A 718 -16.85 51.61 -12.13
N ALA A 719 -18.05 52.05 -11.73
CA ALA A 719 -19.28 51.29 -11.89
C ALA A 719 -19.79 51.37 -13.35
N PRO A 720 -20.59 50.38 -13.77
CA PRO A 720 -21.92 50.76 -14.27
C PRO A 720 -23.08 50.00 -13.59
N ALA A 721 -24.01 50.82 -13.10
CA ALA A 721 -25.47 50.72 -13.01
C ALA A 721 -26.23 49.37 -12.86
N GLY A 722 -27.01 49.30 -11.77
CA GLY A 722 -28.37 48.72 -11.65
C GLY A 722 -28.47 47.20 -11.50
N THR A 723 -29.19 46.57 -10.56
CA THR A 723 -30.33 46.93 -9.67
C THR A 723 -30.41 45.84 -8.55
N PRO A 724 -30.96 46.09 -7.33
CA PRO A 724 -30.69 45.27 -6.13
C PRO A 724 -31.89 44.33 -5.71
N PRO A 725 -31.97 43.75 -4.48
CA PRO A 725 -31.78 42.32 -4.15
C PRO A 725 -33.06 41.66 -3.52
N PRO A 726 -32.99 40.49 -2.85
CA PRO A 726 -33.10 40.58 -1.39
C PRO A 726 -32.33 39.56 -0.53
N ALA A 727 -31.95 40.07 0.66
CA ALA A 727 -31.94 39.50 2.03
C ALA A 727 -31.23 38.15 2.28
N SER A 728 -30.07 38.18 2.96
CA SER A 728 -29.87 37.94 4.42
C SER A 728 -29.95 36.44 4.78
N SER A 729 -29.09 35.83 5.60
CA SER A 729 -28.24 36.29 6.69
C SER A 729 -27.09 35.27 6.89
N LYS A 730 -25.95 35.76 7.40
CA LYS A 730 -24.74 34.97 7.66
C LYS A 730 -24.83 34.17 8.97
N PRO A 731 -23.94 33.15 9.12
CA PRO A 731 -23.92 32.16 10.19
C PRO A 731 -22.84 32.45 11.26
N GLN A 732 -22.89 31.71 12.37
CA GLN A 732 -21.77 31.39 13.27
C GLN A 732 -22.00 29.95 13.75
N GLY A 733 -21.06 29.02 13.89
CA GLY A 733 -19.60 28.97 13.76
C GLY A 733 -19.14 27.79 14.64
N SER A 734 -18.18 26.95 14.19
CA SER A 734 -17.09 26.37 15.02
C SER A 734 -16.30 25.21 14.39
N ALA A 735 -14.96 25.36 14.53
CA ALA A 735 -13.84 24.44 14.83
C ALA A 735 -13.67 23.02 14.21
N PRO A 736 -12.41 22.65 13.87
CA PRO A 736 -12.03 21.28 13.50
C PRO A 736 -11.26 20.32 14.40
N GLU A 737 -11.50 19.02 14.12
CA GLU A 737 -10.62 17.85 14.31
C GLU A 737 -10.16 17.25 12.95
N ALA A 738 -9.21 16.32 13.06
CA ALA A 738 -8.10 15.90 12.20
C ALA A 738 -8.16 14.36 11.95
N ARG A 739 -8.00 13.79 10.72
CA ARG A 739 -7.92 12.30 10.47
C ARG A 739 -7.23 11.84 9.16
N THR A 740 -6.43 10.76 9.21
CA THR A 740 -5.59 10.13 8.15
C THR A 740 -6.17 8.88 7.45
N ALA A 741 -5.57 8.47 6.30
CA ALA A 741 -5.99 7.47 5.30
C ALA A 741 -5.70 5.98 5.65
N GLU A 742 -6.50 5.04 5.12
CA GLU A 742 -6.44 3.57 5.31
C GLU A 742 -6.26 2.77 3.99
N THR A 743 -5.61 1.60 4.08
CA THR A 743 -5.30 0.66 2.98
C THR A 743 -6.25 -0.54 2.95
N HIS A 744 -6.59 -1.02 1.75
CA HIS A 744 -7.49 -2.17 1.57
C HIS A 744 -6.74 -3.53 1.58
N PRO A 745 -7.17 -4.61 2.26
CA PRO A 745 -6.70 -5.96 1.99
C PRO A 745 -7.46 -6.51 0.79
N GLY A 746 -6.73 -6.92 -0.25
CA GLY A 746 -7.28 -7.55 -1.45
C GLY A 746 -7.07 -6.79 -2.77
N GLY A 747 -6.45 -5.61 -2.77
CA GLY A 747 -6.21 -4.81 -3.97
C GLY A 747 -5.00 -3.90 -3.87
#